data_AF-A0A7H4MM73-F1
#
_entry.id   AF-A0A7H4MM73-F1
#
_cell.length_a   1.000
_cell.length_b   1.000
_cell.length_c   1.000
_cell.angle_alpha   90.00
_cell.angle_beta   90.00
_cell.angle_gamma   90.00
#
_symmetry.space_group_name_H-M   'P 1'
#
loop_
_entity.id
_entity.type
_entity.pdbx_description
1 polymer ?
#
loop_
_entity_poly.entity_id
_entity_poly.type
_entity_poly.pdbx_seq_one_letter_code
_entity_poly.pdbx_strand_id
1 'polypeptide(L)'
;MPVALAETLGNTPSTIGRIYNTVYQRCKTQRELIIDKFPKLNRFLTGYDLRHVFNDEMSEFDLTRILTGSEGTLAFITEARLDITRLPKVRRLVNVKYDSFDSALRNAPFMVQAKALSVETVDSKVLNLAREDIVWHSVSELITDVPDKEMLGLNIVEFAGDDATLIDQQVTTLCQRLDELMAGSEAGVIGWQVCHDLDGVERIYAMRKKAVGLLGNAKGAAKPIPFAEDTCVPPEHLADYIVEFRALLDSHGLSYGMFGHVDAGVLHVRPALDMCDPQQEVLMKQISDDVVALTAKYGGLLWGEHGKGFRAEYSPAFFGEALYGELRKIKAVFDPDNRLNPGKICPPEGVDAPMMKVDAVKRGTWDRQIPIAVRSSWRGAMECNGNGLCFNFDVKSPMCPSMKVSNQRIHSPKGRATLVREWLRLLADRGVDPNQLEKALPEQGVSLRSLVARTRNSWHARKGEYDFSHEVKEAMSGCLACKACSTQCPIKIDVPEFRSRFLQLYHSRYLRPVRDHLVASVESYAPLMAQAPKTFNFFINQPWLKKLSEKHIGMVDLPLLSAPSLKQQMAGHRSANMTLEQLETLSDEQKAKMVLVVQDPFTSYYDAQVVADFIRLVEALGYQPVLLPFSPNGKAQHIKGFLTRFARTAQKTADFLNRVAQLGMPLVGVDPALVLCYRDEYKQTLGDKRGDFQVLLVHEWLPKALTTAARPEQGGEPWYLFGHCTEVTALPAATKQWAEIFAHFGAKLENVSVGCCGMAGTYGHEVKNHANSLAIYALSWQQAMQRLPRNRCLVTGYSCRSQVKRIEGSGVRHPLQALLEIIG
;
A
#
# COMPACT_ATOMS: atom_id res chain seq x y z
N MET A 1 7.78 10.49 39.80
CA MET A 1 7.90 9.90 41.16
C MET A 1 8.47 10.94 42.11
N PRO A 2 8.18 10.92 43.42
CA PRO A 2 8.77 11.88 44.36
C PRO A 2 10.31 11.82 44.36
N VAL A 3 10.97 12.98 44.43
CA VAL A 3 12.44 13.07 44.39
C VAL A 3 13.13 12.22 45.46
N ALA A 4 12.59 12.17 46.69
CA ALA A 4 13.16 11.37 47.78
C ALA A 4 13.23 9.86 47.44
N LEU A 5 12.26 9.36 46.68
CA LEU A 5 12.27 7.97 46.21
C LEU A 5 13.35 7.75 45.15
N ALA A 6 13.50 8.69 44.22
CA ALA A 6 14.54 8.62 43.20
C ALA A 6 15.96 8.63 43.81
N GLU A 7 16.19 9.43 44.86
CA GLU A 7 17.46 9.44 45.61
C GLU A 7 17.72 8.10 46.32
N THR A 8 16.69 7.53 46.95
CA THR A 8 16.78 6.21 47.61
C THR A 8 17.16 5.12 46.59
N LEU A 9 16.50 5.11 45.43
CA LEU A 9 16.84 4.19 44.33
C LEU A 9 18.27 4.43 43.84
N GLY A 10 18.68 5.70 43.69
CA GLY A 10 20.02 6.09 43.26
C GLY A 10 21.15 5.67 44.21
N ASN A 11 20.87 5.56 45.51
CA ASN A 11 21.83 5.13 46.53
C ASN A 11 21.99 3.61 46.61
N THR A 12 21.15 2.84 45.91
CA THR A 12 21.28 1.38 45.88
C THR A 12 22.50 0.97 45.05
N PRO A 13 23.41 0.11 45.57
CA PRO A 13 24.63 -0.31 44.85
C PRO A 13 24.33 -1.34 43.75
N SER A 14 23.55 -0.94 42.76
CA SER A 14 23.13 -1.76 41.61
C SER A 14 23.29 -0.98 40.30
N THR A 15 23.22 -1.66 39.16
CA THR A 15 23.20 -1.00 37.84
C THR A 15 22.06 0.00 37.74
N ILE A 16 20.87 -0.38 38.24
CA ILE A 16 19.70 0.49 38.25
C ILE A 16 19.97 1.72 39.13
N GLY A 17 20.52 1.54 40.33
CA GLY A 17 20.86 2.66 41.21
C GLY A 17 21.88 3.60 40.58
N ARG A 18 22.92 3.09 39.91
CA ARG A 18 23.87 3.91 39.15
C ARG A 18 23.19 4.73 38.05
N ILE A 19 22.26 4.15 37.32
CA ILE A 19 21.48 4.86 36.28
C ILE A 19 20.67 5.99 36.91
N TYR A 20 19.87 5.70 37.94
CA TYR A 20 19.05 6.69 38.63
C TYR A 20 19.91 7.83 39.16
N ASN A 21 20.98 7.51 39.88
CA ASN A 21 21.89 8.49 40.45
C ASN A 21 22.53 9.36 39.37
N THR A 22 23.05 8.75 38.30
CA THR A 22 23.71 9.50 37.22
C THR A 22 22.75 10.50 36.61
N VAL A 23 21.58 10.04 36.15
CA VAL A 23 20.59 10.90 35.49
C VAL A 23 20.09 11.99 36.42
N TYR A 24 19.79 11.64 37.67
CA TYR A 24 19.37 12.58 38.71
C TYR A 24 20.41 13.68 38.93
N GLN A 25 21.67 13.31 39.20
CA GLN A 25 22.72 14.28 39.48
C GLN A 25 23.06 15.14 38.27
N ARG A 26 23.13 14.56 37.07
CA ARG A 26 23.43 15.32 35.84
C ARG A 26 22.34 16.35 35.55
N CYS A 27 21.07 15.97 35.60
CA CYS A 27 19.96 16.88 35.32
C CYS A 27 19.75 17.93 36.42
N LYS A 28 20.01 17.58 37.70
CA LYS A 28 19.91 18.52 38.82
C LYS A 28 21.03 19.56 38.79
N THR A 29 22.27 19.13 38.55
CA THR A 29 23.44 20.02 38.55
C THR A 29 23.40 21.02 37.39
N GLN A 30 22.96 20.57 36.20
CA GLN A 30 22.91 21.41 35.00
C GLN A 30 21.54 22.05 34.75
N ARG A 31 20.68 22.17 35.76
CA ARG A 31 19.27 22.55 35.58
C ARG A 31 19.09 23.90 34.89
N GLU A 32 19.84 24.92 35.31
CA GLU A 32 19.78 26.27 34.72
C GLU A 32 20.16 26.23 33.23
N LEU A 33 21.31 25.62 32.93
CA LEU A 33 21.78 25.46 31.55
C LEU A 33 20.79 24.67 30.67
N ILE A 34 20.14 23.65 31.24
CA ILE A 34 19.07 22.90 30.56
C ILE A 34 17.90 23.84 30.24
N ILE A 35 17.40 24.61 31.20
CA ILE A 35 16.26 25.51 30.99
C ILE A 35 16.57 26.57 29.93
N ASP A 36 17.77 27.16 29.97
CA ASP A 36 18.18 28.21 29.03
C ASP A 36 18.38 27.66 27.61
N LYS A 37 18.82 26.41 27.49
CA LYS A 37 19.17 25.82 26.20
C LYS A 37 17.95 25.34 25.40
N PHE A 38 16.94 24.78 26.06
CA PHE A 38 15.77 24.24 25.37
C PHE A 38 14.73 25.34 25.13
N PRO A 39 14.25 25.52 23.89
CA PRO A 39 13.24 26.53 23.61
C PRO A 39 11.91 26.18 24.29
N LYS A 40 11.13 27.23 24.61
CA LYS A 40 9.82 27.13 25.25
C LYS A 40 8.76 26.69 24.24
N LEU A 41 8.83 25.45 23.80
CA LEU A 41 7.89 24.85 22.87
C LEU A 41 6.97 23.87 23.60
N ASN A 42 5.70 23.80 23.18
CA ASN A 42 4.69 22.94 23.80
C ASN A 42 5.01 21.43 23.62
N ARG A 43 5.75 21.08 22.57
CA ARG A 43 6.14 19.71 22.24
C ARG A 43 7.45 19.69 21.46
N PHE A 44 8.42 18.91 21.93
CA PHE A 44 9.66 18.66 21.19
C PHE A 44 10.35 17.36 21.62
N LEU A 45 11.20 16.81 20.74
CA LEU A 45 11.95 15.58 21.00
C LEU A 45 13.45 15.80 20.76
N THR A 46 14.22 15.93 21.85
CA THR A 46 15.68 16.17 21.76
C THR A 46 16.51 14.91 21.94
N GLY A 47 15.91 13.73 21.91
CA GLY A 47 16.58 12.47 22.20
C GLY A 47 16.48 12.13 23.68
N TYR A 48 17.45 12.59 24.49
CA TYR A 48 17.34 12.48 25.96
C TYR A 48 16.66 13.77 26.45
N ASP A 49 15.41 13.66 26.91
CA ASP A 49 14.63 14.81 27.36
C ASP A 49 15.06 15.27 28.77
N LEU A 50 16.22 15.92 28.85
CA LEU A 50 16.79 16.39 30.11
C LEU A 50 15.92 17.45 30.80
N ARG A 51 15.10 18.19 30.03
CA ARG A 51 14.24 19.27 30.55
C ARG A 51 13.10 18.73 31.40
N HIS A 52 12.51 17.61 31.03
CA HIS A 52 11.34 17.06 31.72
C HIS A 52 11.67 15.91 32.67
N VAL A 53 12.95 15.51 32.80
CA VAL A 53 13.39 14.58 33.87
C VAL A 53 12.93 15.07 35.24
N PHE A 54 12.96 16.39 35.46
CA PHE A 54 12.31 17.03 36.60
C PHE A 54 11.15 17.90 36.14
N ASN A 55 10.07 17.91 36.93
CA ASN A 55 9.03 18.93 36.79
C ASN A 55 9.58 20.34 37.13
N ASP A 56 8.77 21.36 36.88
CA ASP A 56 9.20 22.75 37.05
C ASP A 56 9.48 23.08 38.52
N GLU A 57 8.72 22.51 39.45
CA GLU A 57 8.91 22.66 40.89
C GLU A 57 10.06 21.82 41.46
N MET A 58 10.72 20.98 40.65
CA MET A 58 11.78 20.06 41.07
C MET A 58 11.36 19.09 42.20
N SER A 59 10.05 18.83 42.34
CA SER A 59 9.47 17.93 43.35
C SER A 59 9.34 16.48 42.87
N GLU A 60 9.30 16.29 41.55
CA GLU A 60 9.14 14.99 40.91
C GLU A 60 10.26 14.71 39.92
N PHE A 61 10.67 13.44 39.87
CA PHE A 61 11.65 12.89 38.95
C PHE A 61 11.02 11.81 38.07
N ASP A 62 11.36 11.78 36.79
CA ASP A 62 10.89 10.78 35.82
C ASP A 62 12.01 10.32 34.88
N LEU A 63 12.56 9.14 35.18
CA LEU A 63 13.60 8.51 34.35
C LEU A 63 13.11 8.14 32.95
N THR A 64 11.80 7.93 32.76
CA THR A 64 11.26 7.50 31.46
C THR A 64 11.43 8.56 30.38
N ARG A 65 11.63 9.83 30.77
CA ARG A 65 11.89 10.97 29.89
C ARG A 65 13.16 10.84 29.06
N ILE A 66 14.20 10.19 29.58
CA ILE A 66 15.42 9.95 28.78
C ILE A 66 15.31 8.70 27.90
N LEU A 67 14.41 7.76 28.22
CA LEU A 67 14.18 6.55 27.43
C LEU A 67 13.28 6.84 26.22
N THR A 68 12.25 7.65 26.44
CA THR A 68 11.36 8.16 25.39
C THR A 68 12.13 9.14 24.51
N GLY A 69 12.30 8.79 23.22
CA GLY A 69 13.14 9.56 22.30
C GLY A 69 14.60 9.11 22.22
N SER A 70 15.05 8.15 23.04
CA SER A 70 16.45 7.66 23.02
C SER A 70 16.88 7.00 21.69
N GLU A 71 15.96 6.78 20.76
CA GLU A 71 16.19 6.11 19.48
C GLU A 71 16.88 4.74 19.64
N GLY A 72 16.62 4.03 20.73
CA GLY A 72 17.24 2.72 21.01
C GLY A 72 18.73 2.80 21.35
N THR A 73 19.22 3.99 21.73
CA THR A 73 20.62 4.15 22.18
C THR A 73 20.82 3.80 23.66
N LEU A 74 19.77 3.79 24.48
CA LEU A 74 19.90 3.47 25.91
C LEU A 74 19.36 2.07 26.24
N ALA A 75 18.27 1.66 25.61
CA ALA A 75 17.61 0.38 25.87
C ALA A 75 16.73 -0.06 24.70
N PHE A 76 16.38 -1.34 24.66
CA PHE A 76 15.29 -1.86 23.85
C PHE A 76 14.01 -1.87 24.67
N ILE A 77 12.99 -1.13 24.23
CA ILE A 77 11.68 -1.14 24.87
C ILE A 77 10.90 -2.35 24.35
N THR A 78 10.59 -3.30 25.22
CA THR A 78 9.81 -4.51 24.89
C THR A 78 8.34 -4.34 25.18
N GLU A 79 8.01 -3.60 26.23
CA GLU A 79 6.64 -3.34 26.70
C GLU A 79 6.55 -1.89 27.18
N ALA A 80 5.38 -1.28 27.01
CA ALA A 80 5.10 0.06 27.50
C ALA A 80 3.70 0.11 28.12
N ARG A 81 3.60 0.69 29.31
CA ARG A 81 2.33 1.08 29.92
C ARG A 81 2.06 2.52 29.54
N LEU A 82 0.95 2.76 28.87
CA LEU A 82 0.57 4.08 28.37
C LEU A 82 -0.67 4.57 29.11
N ASP A 83 -0.68 5.85 29.46
CA ASP A 83 -1.91 6.53 29.86
C ASP A 83 -2.76 6.77 28.60
N ILE A 84 -3.99 6.29 28.63
CA ILE A 84 -4.93 6.41 27.52
C ILE A 84 -6.04 7.39 27.88
N THR A 85 -6.44 8.23 26.94
CA THR A 85 -7.59 9.12 27.07
C THR A 85 -8.84 8.43 26.53
N ARG A 86 -10.01 8.78 27.08
CA ARG A 86 -11.29 8.32 26.54
C ARG A 86 -11.50 8.90 25.14
N LEU A 87 -12.08 8.11 24.23
CA LEU A 87 -12.51 8.63 22.93
C LEU A 87 -13.58 9.72 23.15
N PRO A 88 -13.41 10.92 22.56
CA PRO A 88 -14.38 12.01 22.71
C PRO A 88 -15.71 11.60 22.09
N LYS A 89 -16.83 11.99 22.72
CA LYS A 89 -18.17 11.69 22.19
C LYS A 89 -18.53 12.49 20.94
N VAL A 90 -17.96 13.68 20.82
CA VAL A 90 -18.26 14.64 19.75
C VAL A 90 -16.96 15.06 19.09
N ARG A 91 -16.95 15.01 17.75
CA ARG A 91 -15.85 15.49 16.90
C ARG A 91 -16.46 16.34 15.79
N ARG A 92 -15.89 17.51 15.56
CA ARG A 92 -16.25 18.44 14.49
C ARG A 92 -14.97 18.91 13.82
N LEU A 93 -15.02 19.12 12.52
CA LEU A 93 -13.86 19.56 11.76
C LEU A 93 -14.26 20.69 10.82
N VAL A 94 -13.39 21.70 10.72
CA VAL A 94 -13.53 22.83 9.81
C VAL A 94 -12.36 22.84 8.83
N ASN A 95 -12.67 22.70 7.55
CA ASN A 95 -11.72 22.84 6.45
C ASN A 95 -11.69 24.32 6.03
N VAL A 96 -10.61 25.04 6.34
CA VAL A 96 -10.44 26.46 5.99
C VAL A 96 -9.55 26.59 4.77
N LYS A 97 -10.03 27.32 3.75
CA LYS A 97 -9.44 27.42 2.42
C LYS A 97 -8.77 28.78 2.26
N TYR A 98 -7.58 28.80 1.70
CA TYR A 98 -6.76 30.01 1.55
C TYR A 98 -6.32 30.25 0.10
N ASP A 99 -6.14 31.52 -0.23
CA ASP A 99 -5.57 32.00 -1.50
C ASP A 99 -4.07 31.75 -1.65
N SER A 100 -3.36 31.47 -0.54
CA SER A 100 -1.94 31.16 -0.53
C SER A 100 -1.58 30.31 0.69
N PHE A 101 -0.46 29.59 0.59
CA PHE A 101 0.05 28.84 1.74
C PHE A 101 0.59 29.75 2.86
N ASP A 102 1.14 30.93 2.51
CA ASP A 102 1.58 31.93 3.50
C ASP A 102 0.39 32.47 4.29
N SER A 103 -0.74 32.75 3.62
CA SER A 103 -2.01 33.15 4.26
C SER A 103 -2.46 32.09 5.29
N ALA A 104 -2.40 30.81 4.92
CA ALA A 104 -2.74 29.70 5.81
C ALA A 104 -1.84 29.63 7.07
N LEU A 105 -0.55 29.94 6.93
CA LEU A 105 0.42 29.97 8.03
C LEU A 105 0.30 31.22 8.89
N ARG A 106 0.08 32.40 8.30
CA ARG A 106 -0.12 33.66 9.05
C ARG A 106 -1.41 33.65 9.86
N ASN A 107 -2.39 32.83 9.44
CA ASN A 107 -3.61 32.58 10.20
C ASN A 107 -3.41 31.61 11.39
N ALA A 108 -2.20 31.06 11.59
CA ALA A 108 -1.88 30.15 12.70
C ALA A 108 -2.27 30.68 14.09
N PRO A 109 -1.91 31.92 14.50
CA PRO A 109 -2.20 32.40 15.85
C PRO A 109 -3.71 32.53 16.09
N PHE A 110 -4.46 32.91 15.07
CA PHE A 110 -5.93 32.96 15.12
C PHE A 110 -6.53 31.57 15.37
N MET A 111 -5.98 30.53 14.75
CA MET A 111 -6.43 29.15 14.95
C MET A 111 -6.08 28.60 16.34
N VAL A 112 -4.89 28.94 16.86
CA VAL A 112 -4.51 28.59 18.24
C VAL A 112 -5.45 29.25 19.25
N GLN A 113 -5.82 30.53 19.04
CA GLN A 113 -6.79 31.23 19.88
C GLN A 113 -8.19 30.59 19.85
N ALA A 114 -8.55 29.87 18.79
CA ALA A 114 -9.82 29.16 18.70
C ALA A 114 -9.91 27.97 19.67
N LYS A 115 -8.81 27.56 20.32
CA LYS A 115 -8.75 26.39 21.23
C LYS A 115 -9.19 25.10 20.54
N ALA A 116 -8.81 24.94 19.27
CA ALA A 116 -8.97 23.69 18.54
C ALA A 116 -8.11 22.58 19.19
N LEU A 117 -8.54 21.33 19.03
CA LEU A 117 -7.76 20.15 19.45
C LEU A 117 -6.51 19.98 18.56
N SER A 118 -6.65 20.25 17.26
CA SER A 118 -5.59 20.08 16.27
C SER A 118 -5.78 21.07 15.12
N VAL A 119 -4.66 21.59 14.61
CA VAL A 119 -4.60 22.47 13.43
C VAL A 119 -3.54 21.94 12.48
N GLU A 120 -3.96 21.19 11.48
CA GLU A 120 -3.08 20.69 10.41
C GLU A 120 -3.11 21.65 9.22
N THR A 121 -1.99 21.77 8.51
CA THR A 121 -1.94 22.50 7.24
C THR A 121 -1.37 21.65 6.11
N VAL A 122 -1.88 21.86 4.90
CA VAL A 122 -1.34 21.29 3.65
C VAL A 122 -1.24 22.36 2.56
N ASP A 123 -0.16 22.33 1.79
CA ASP A 123 0.01 23.18 0.62
C ASP A 123 -0.78 22.67 -0.60
N SER A 124 -0.86 23.52 -1.63
CA SER A 124 -1.51 23.19 -2.89
C SER A 124 -0.94 21.95 -3.58
N LYS A 125 0.35 21.66 -3.41
CA LYS A 125 1.01 20.53 -4.05
C LYS A 125 0.59 19.20 -3.45
N VAL A 126 0.57 19.12 -2.11
CA VAL A 126 0.07 17.97 -1.36
C VAL A 126 -1.41 17.75 -1.64
N LEU A 127 -2.19 18.84 -1.68
CA LEU A 127 -3.62 18.78 -1.98
C LEU A 127 -3.90 18.29 -3.40
N ASN A 128 -3.17 18.78 -4.40
CA ASN A 128 -3.31 18.34 -5.79
C ASN A 128 -2.92 16.87 -5.98
N LEU A 129 -1.92 16.38 -5.26
CA LEU A 129 -1.60 14.94 -5.25
C LEU A 129 -2.73 14.10 -4.67
N ALA A 130 -3.42 14.60 -3.63
CA ALA A 130 -4.60 13.93 -3.11
C ALA A 130 -5.74 13.90 -4.14
N ARG A 131 -5.97 15.01 -4.86
CA ARG A 131 -6.98 15.12 -5.94
C ARG A 131 -6.80 14.09 -7.06
N GLU A 132 -5.56 13.74 -7.38
CA GLU A 132 -5.24 12.73 -8.39
C GLU A 132 -5.34 11.27 -7.88
N ASP A 133 -5.53 11.07 -6.57
CA ASP A 133 -5.60 9.75 -5.97
C ASP A 133 -7.04 9.32 -5.68
N ILE A 134 -7.26 8.01 -5.63
CA ILE A 134 -8.56 7.40 -5.37
C ILE A 134 -9.19 7.83 -4.04
N VAL A 135 -8.39 8.31 -3.09
CA VAL A 135 -8.90 8.85 -1.82
C VAL A 135 -9.76 10.09 -2.03
N TRP A 136 -9.52 10.88 -3.08
CA TRP A 136 -10.27 12.11 -3.36
C TRP A 136 -11.77 11.86 -3.52
N HIS A 137 -12.16 10.76 -4.18
CA HIS A 137 -13.57 10.40 -4.38
C HIS A 137 -14.35 10.21 -3.09
N SER A 138 -13.66 10.02 -1.95
CA SER A 138 -14.28 9.87 -0.63
C SER A 138 -14.36 11.17 0.18
N VAL A 139 -13.72 12.24 -0.27
CA VAL A 139 -13.61 13.52 0.47
C VAL A 139 -13.96 14.75 -0.36
N SER A 140 -14.14 14.63 -1.67
CA SER A 140 -14.36 15.76 -2.59
C SER A 140 -15.55 16.63 -2.22
N GLU A 141 -16.59 16.04 -1.62
CA GLU A 141 -17.78 16.72 -1.13
C GLU A 141 -17.53 17.54 0.15
N LEU A 142 -16.48 17.19 0.91
CA LEU A 142 -16.08 17.85 2.15
C LEU A 142 -15.08 18.99 1.92
N ILE A 143 -14.49 19.08 0.72
CA ILE A 143 -13.51 20.09 0.30
C ILE A 143 -13.82 20.55 -1.14
N THR A 144 -14.93 21.26 -1.30
CA THR A 144 -15.37 21.81 -2.59
C THR A 144 -14.52 23.00 -3.03
N ASP A 145 -14.39 23.21 -4.33
CA ASP A 145 -13.76 24.43 -4.83
C ASP A 145 -14.64 25.66 -4.57
N VAL A 146 -14.01 26.82 -4.41
CA VAL A 146 -14.69 28.11 -4.33
C VAL A 146 -14.75 28.70 -5.74
N PRO A 147 -15.95 29.08 -6.25
CA PRO A 147 -16.05 29.68 -7.58
C PRO A 147 -15.10 30.87 -7.76
N ASP A 148 -14.45 30.94 -8.92
CA ASP A 148 -13.53 32.01 -9.33
C ASP A 148 -12.31 32.24 -8.42
N LYS A 149 -11.99 31.30 -7.52
CA LYS A 149 -10.81 31.36 -6.65
C LYS A 149 -10.04 30.05 -6.68
N GLU A 150 -8.71 30.13 -6.69
CA GLU A 150 -7.84 28.97 -6.58
C GLU A 150 -7.50 28.71 -5.11
N MET A 151 -7.73 27.48 -4.64
CA MET A 151 -7.36 27.07 -3.28
C MET A 151 -5.90 26.63 -3.25
N LEU A 152 -5.04 27.47 -2.65
CA LEU A 152 -3.59 27.25 -2.59
C LEU A 152 -3.09 26.84 -1.20
N GLY A 153 -3.95 26.87 -0.18
CA GLY A 153 -3.69 26.36 1.15
C GLY A 153 -4.96 25.84 1.82
N LEU A 154 -4.80 24.84 2.70
CA LEU A 154 -5.90 24.26 3.46
C LEU A 154 -5.46 24.02 4.91
N ASN A 155 -6.18 24.62 5.86
CA ASN A 155 -6.07 24.26 7.27
C ASN A 155 -7.22 23.33 7.65
N ILE A 156 -6.90 22.23 8.33
CA ILE A 156 -7.85 21.23 8.83
C ILE A 156 -7.89 21.42 10.35
N VAL A 157 -9.00 21.97 10.84
CA VAL A 157 -9.15 22.39 12.24
C VAL A 157 -10.15 21.47 12.93
N GLU A 158 -9.70 20.70 13.91
CA GLU A 158 -10.56 19.76 14.65
C GLU A 158 -10.92 20.28 16.05
N PHE A 159 -12.19 20.12 16.43
CA PHE A 159 -12.70 20.28 17.78
C PHE A 159 -13.25 18.94 18.27
N ALA A 160 -12.88 18.53 19.48
CA ALA A 160 -13.43 17.33 20.07
C ALA A 160 -13.62 17.45 21.58
N GLY A 161 -14.64 16.78 22.09
CA GLY A 161 -14.96 16.78 23.52
C GLY A 161 -16.17 15.91 23.83
N ASP A 162 -16.62 16.01 25.08
CA ASP A 162 -17.77 15.24 25.60
C ASP A 162 -19.09 16.03 25.65
N ASP A 163 -19.04 17.35 25.42
CA ASP A 163 -20.18 18.26 25.40
C ASP A 163 -20.44 18.78 23.99
N ALA A 164 -21.53 18.31 23.38
CA ALA A 164 -21.91 18.71 22.02
C ALA A 164 -22.17 20.22 21.90
N THR A 165 -22.82 20.82 22.90
CA THR A 165 -23.22 22.23 22.87
C THR A 165 -21.99 23.13 22.87
N LEU A 166 -21.02 22.81 23.73
CA LEU A 166 -19.76 23.54 23.80
C LEU A 166 -18.98 23.44 22.48
N ILE A 167 -18.83 22.22 21.94
CA ILE A 167 -18.09 22.01 20.69
C ILE A 167 -18.77 22.72 19.52
N ASP A 168 -20.10 22.61 19.39
CA ASP A 168 -20.85 23.26 18.32
C ASP A 168 -20.81 24.80 18.48
N GLN A 169 -20.78 25.33 19.70
CA GLN A 169 -20.57 26.76 19.95
C GLN A 169 -19.16 27.23 19.53
N GLN A 170 -18.12 26.46 19.82
CA GLN A 170 -16.75 26.77 19.38
C GLN A 170 -16.64 26.79 17.86
N VAL A 171 -17.20 25.80 17.18
CA VAL A 171 -17.24 25.73 15.72
C VAL A 171 -18.00 26.92 15.14
N THR A 172 -19.18 27.24 15.70
CA THR A 172 -19.98 28.38 15.25
C THR A 172 -19.23 29.70 15.40
N THR A 173 -18.54 29.90 16.54
CA THR A 173 -17.73 31.09 16.80
C THR A 173 -16.58 31.20 15.79
N LEU A 174 -15.91 30.09 15.47
CA LEU A 174 -14.86 30.07 14.45
C LEU A 174 -15.42 30.44 13.07
N CYS A 175 -16.55 29.85 12.67
CA CYS A 175 -17.18 30.11 11.37
C CYS A 175 -17.58 31.58 11.21
N GLN A 176 -18.18 32.19 12.25
CA GLN A 176 -18.54 33.62 12.23
C GLN A 176 -17.31 34.51 12.01
N ARG A 177 -16.21 34.24 12.71
CA ARG A 177 -14.96 34.98 12.53
C ARG A 177 -14.35 34.77 11.14
N LEU A 178 -14.48 33.57 10.57
CA LEU A 178 -14.03 33.29 9.20
C LEU A 178 -14.88 34.03 8.17
N ASP A 179 -16.19 34.16 8.39
CA ASP A 179 -17.09 34.96 7.54
C ASP A 179 -16.73 36.44 7.59
N GLU A 180 -16.37 36.98 8.76
CA GLU A 180 -15.88 38.36 8.92
C GLU A 180 -14.59 38.59 8.11
N LEU A 181 -13.61 37.68 8.21
CA LEU A 181 -12.37 37.76 7.44
C LEU A 181 -12.63 37.68 5.93
N MET A 182 -13.53 36.80 5.49
CA MET A 182 -13.91 36.69 4.09
C MET A 182 -14.62 37.94 3.57
N ALA A 183 -15.54 38.52 4.35
CA ALA A 183 -16.25 39.74 3.99
C ALA A 183 -15.30 40.94 3.90
N GLY A 184 -14.29 41.00 4.77
CA GLY A 184 -13.22 42.00 4.73
C GLY A 184 -12.14 41.75 3.67
N SER A 185 -12.13 40.58 3.01
CA SER A 185 -11.01 40.13 2.17
C SER A 185 -9.67 40.13 2.92
N GLU A 186 -9.69 39.76 4.20
CA GLU A 186 -8.55 39.75 5.10
C GLU A 186 -7.96 38.33 5.26
N ALA A 187 -6.69 38.27 5.67
CA ALA A 187 -5.97 37.03 6.01
C ALA A 187 -5.97 35.92 4.93
N GLY A 188 -6.30 36.27 3.68
CA GLY A 188 -6.33 35.35 2.54
C GLY A 188 -7.36 34.22 2.64
N VAL A 189 -8.37 34.35 3.52
CA VAL A 189 -9.42 33.33 3.66
C VAL A 189 -10.38 33.43 2.47
N ILE A 190 -10.53 32.33 1.73
CA ILE A 190 -11.39 32.30 0.53
C ILE A 190 -12.67 31.48 0.72
N GLY A 191 -12.71 30.63 1.75
CA GLY A 191 -13.88 29.80 2.06
C GLY A 191 -13.62 28.86 3.23
N TRP A 192 -14.68 28.26 3.75
CA TRP A 192 -14.59 27.21 4.77
C TRP A 192 -15.73 26.19 4.60
N GLN A 193 -15.55 24.98 5.15
CA GLN A 193 -16.58 23.94 5.19
C GLN A 193 -16.50 23.15 6.50
N VAL A 194 -17.67 22.83 7.07
CA VAL A 194 -17.76 22.06 8.33
C VAL A 194 -18.13 20.61 8.04
N CYS A 195 -17.49 19.70 8.76
CA CYS A 195 -17.81 18.28 8.83
C CYS A 195 -18.32 17.95 10.24
N HIS A 196 -19.57 17.51 10.33
CA HIS A 196 -20.23 17.24 11.60
C HIS A 196 -20.18 15.77 12.03
N ASP A 197 -20.08 14.84 11.09
CA ASP A 197 -20.07 13.40 11.35
C ASP A 197 -18.64 12.84 11.46
N LEU A 198 -18.52 11.79 12.28
CA LEU A 198 -17.24 11.12 12.54
C LEU A 198 -16.63 10.50 11.28
N ASP A 199 -17.46 9.92 10.42
CA ASP A 199 -17.01 9.23 9.21
C ASP A 199 -16.35 10.22 8.22
N GLY A 200 -16.94 11.39 8.02
CA GLY A 200 -16.33 12.47 7.23
C GLY A 200 -15.01 12.98 7.82
N VAL A 201 -14.93 13.13 9.16
CA VAL A 201 -13.69 13.52 9.86
C VAL A 201 -12.58 12.49 9.61
N GLU A 202 -12.90 11.21 9.75
CA GLU A 202 -11.94 10.11 9.51
C GLU A 202 -11.50 10.05 8.04
N ARG A 203 -12.40 10.31 7.09
CA ARG A 203 -12.08 10.38 5.65
C ARG A 203 -11.12 11.52 5.34
N ILE A 204 -11.30 12.70 5.92
CA ILE A 204 -10.37 13.84 5.76
C ILE A 204 -8.98 13.52 6.31
N TYR A 205 -8.90 12.97 7.53
CA TYR A 205 -7.61 12.56 8.11
C TYR A 205 -6.95 11.42 7.33
N ALA A 206 -7.73 10.48 6.79
CA ALA A 206 -7.22 9.44 5.91
C ALA A 206 -6.62 10.04 4.63
N MET A 207 -7.28 11.04 4.03
CA MET A 207 -6.74 11.79 2.89
C MET A 207 -5.43 12.47 3.27
N ARG A 208 -5.39 13.26 4.35
CA ARG A 208 -4.17 13.95 4.81
C ARG A 208 -3.03 12.95 4.96
N LYS A 209 -3.25 11.85 5.70
CA LYS A 209 -2.23 10.83 5.97
C LYS A 209 -1.71 10.19 4.69
N LYS A 210 -2.60 9.94 3.72
CA LYS A 210 -2.24 9.34 2.43
C LYS A 210 -1.49 10.32 1.52
N ALA A 211 -1.91 11.59 1.46
CA ALA A 211 -1.33 12.64 0.61
C ALA A 211 0.17 12.82 0.83
N VAL A 212 0.62 12.74 2.09
CA VAL A 212 2.06 12.79 2.43
C VAL A 212 2.84 11.60 1.87
N GLY A 213 2.23 10.42 1.80
CA GLY A 213 2.82 9.25 1.14
C GLY A 213 2.92 9.42 -0.37
N LEU A 214 1.94 10.10 -0.98
CA LEU A 214 1.87 10.34 -2.44
C LEU A 214 2.96 11.31 -2.92
N LEU A 215 3.45 12.22 -2.08
CA LEU A 215 4.63 13.05 -2.39
C LEU A 215 5.81 12.19 -2.86
N GLY A 216 6.01 11.03 -2.24
CA GLY A 216 7.07 10.10 -2.62
C GLY A 216 6.91 9.49 -4.01
N ASN A 217 5.72 9.57 -4.61
CA ASN A 217 5.41 9.09 -5.96
C ASN A 217 5.43 10.20 -7.02
N ALA A 218 6.05 11.35 -6.72
CA ALA A 218 6.21 12.44 -7.67
C ALA A 218 6.82 11.94 -9.00
N LYS A 219 6.39 12.53 -10.12
CA LYS A 219 6.90 12.21 -11.46
C LYS A 219 8.36 12.67 -11.59
N GLY A 220 9.15 11.95 -12.38
CA GLY A 220 10.57 12.25 -12.61
C GLY A 220 11.52 11.48 -11.70
N ALA A 221 12.83 11.69 -11.92
CA ALA A 221 13.92 11.05 -11.16
C ALA A 221 14.11 11.68 -9.78
N ALA A 222 13.98 13.02 -9.70
CA ALA A 222 14.00 13.74 -8.43
C ALA A 222 12.75 13.40 -7.60
N LYS A 223 12.95 12.98 -6.36
CA LYS A 223 11.87 12.60 -5.44
C LYS A 223 11.90 13.46 -4.18
N PRO A 224 10.74 13.92 -3.67
CA PRO A 224 10.65 14.55 -2.36
C PRO A 224 11.23 13.64 -1.28
N ILE A 225 12.30 14.08 -0.61
CA ILE A 225 13.01 13.29 0.40
C ILE A 225 13.00 13.97 1.79
N PRO A 226 12.87 13.19 2.87
CA PRO A 226 12.78 13.70 4.24
C PRO A 226 14.17 13.98 4.84
N PHE A 227 14.85 15.04 4.41
CA PHE A 227 16.16 15.42 4.96
C PHE A 227 16.18 16.81 5.62
N ALA A 228 15.27 17.69 5.19
CA ALA A 228 15.11 19.06 5.71
C ALA A 228 13.76 19.27 6.42
N GLU A 229 13.08 18.19 6.80
CA GLU A 229 11.78 18.22 7.50
C GLU A 229 11.94 18.24 9.03
N ASP A 230 10.81 18.42 9.73
CA ASP A 230 10.71 18.25 11.18
C ASP A 230 11.42 19.35 12.00
N THR A 231 11.53 20.52 11.40
CA THR A 231 12.00 21.73 12.07
C THR A 231 10.85 22.35 12.86
N CYS A 232 11.11 22.67 14.12
CA CYS A 232 10.15 23.30 15.01
C CYS A 232 10.66 24.68 15.43
N VAL A 233 9.85 25.71 15.26
CA VAL A 233 10.13 27.08 15.70
C VAL A 233 8.95 27.58 16.55
N PRO A 234 9.15 28.58 17.43
CA PRO A 234 8.03 29.21 18.12
C PRO A 234 6.92 29.63 17.13
N PRO A 235 5.63 29.31 17.39
CA PRO A 235 4.55 29.57 16.44
C PRO A 235 4.46 31.02 15.94
N GLU A 236 4.83 31.99 16.78
CA GLU A 236 4.91 33.41 16.45
C GLU A 236 5.94 33.74 15.35
N HIS A 237 6.90 32.85 15.11
CA HIS A 237 7.95 32.99 14.11
C HIS A 237 7.76 32.06 12.90
N LEU A 238 6.75 31.19 12.92
CA LEU A 238 6.58 30.14 11.92
C LEU A 238 6.41 30.70 10.50
N ALA A 239 5.58 31.72 10.31
CA ALA A 239 5.34 32.28 8.97
C ALA A 239 6.63 32.85 8.36
N ASP A 240 7.37 33.68 9.10
CA ASP A 240 8.58 34.33 8.60
C ASP A 240 9.72 33.32 8.37
N TYR A 241 9.84 32.32 9.26
CA TYR A 241 10.75 31.18 9.06
C TYR A 241 10.46 30.46 7.73
N ILE A 242 9.19 30.22 7.39
CA ILE A 242 8.83 29.54 6.15
C ILE A 242 9.05 30.40 4.91
N VAL A 243 8.84 31.72 4.98
CA VAL A 243 9.19 32.61 3.87
C VAL A 243 10.67 32.50 3.53
N GLU A 244 11.56 32.55 4.53
CA GLU A 244 13.00 32.41 4.30
C GLU A 244 13.40 30.99 3.87
N PHE A 245 12.76 29.95 4.43
CA PHE A 245 13.04 28.58 4.04
C PHE A 245 12.62 28.32 2.58
N ARG A 246 11.48 28.86 2.14
CA ARG A 246 11.07 28.81 0.73
C ARG A 246 12.10 29.51 -0.16
N ALA A 247 12.49 30.73 0.19
CA ALA A 247 13.51 31.48 -0.55
C ALA A 247 14.83 30.70 -0.68
N LEU A 248 15.27 30.01 0.38
CA LEU A 248 16.42 29.12 0.34
C LEU A 248 16.24 28.00 -0.70
N LEU A 249 15.13 27.26 -0.66
CA LEU A 249 14.87 26.17 -1.61
C LEU A 249 14.70 26.66 -3.05
N ASP A 250 14.01 27.79 -3.23
CA ASP A 250 13.76 28.43 -4.52
C ASP A 250 15.07 28.93 -5.14
N SER A 251 16.03 29.41 -4.34
CA SER A 251 17.35 29.83 -4.82
C SER A 251 18.16 28.67 -5.45
N HIS A 252 17.84 27.43 -5.07
CA HIS A 252 18.41 26.22 -5.65
C HIS A 252 17.52 25.59 -6.74
N GLY A 253 16.40 26.22 -7.10
CA GLY A 253 15.48 25.74 -8.13
C GLY A 253 14.76 24.43 -7.77
N LEU A 254 14.60 24.14 -6.47
CA LEU A 254 14.03 22.88 -6.01
C LEU A 254 12.51 22.92 -5.95
N SER A 255 11.89 21.83 -6.40
CA SER A 255 10.48 21.57 -6.14
C SER A 255 10.33 20.91 -4.78
N TYR A 256 9.40 21.37 -3.95
CA TYR A 256 9.14 20.79 -2.61
C TYR A 256 7.65 20.69 -2.32
N GLY A 257 7.29 19.93 -1.28
CA GLY A 257 5.96 19.93 -0.67
C GLY A 257 6.07 20.20 0.83
N MET A 258 5.10 20.94 1.37
CA MET A 258 5.04 21.39 2.76
C MET A 258 3.73 20.99 3.44
N PHE A 259 3.82 20.48 4.67
CA PHE A 259 2.68 20.12 5.52
C PHE A 259 3.13 20.08 6.98
N GLY A 260 2.21 20.19 7.93
CA GLY A 260 2.60 20.08 9.34
C GLY A 260 1.54 20.51 10.34
N HIS A 261 1.99 20.59 11.58
CA HIS A 261 1.19 20.89 12.77
C HIS A 261 1.46 22.34 13.15
N VAL A 262 0.56 23.21 12.72
CA VAL A 262 0.73 24.65 12.84
C VAL A 262 0.69 25.09 14.31
N ASP A 263 -0.15 24.45 15.10
CA ASP A 263 -0.31 24.66 16.54
C ASP A 263 0.94 24.31 17.35
N ALA A 264 1.74 23.35 16.87
CA ALA A 264 2.98 22.93 17.51
C ALA A 264 4.22 23.68 16.98
N GLY A 265 4.09 24.55 15.98
CA GLY A 265 5.23 25.21 15.33
C GLY A 265 6.08 24.28 14.47
N VAL A 266 5.57 23.08 14.13
CA VAL A 266 6.31 22.03 13.41
C VAL A 266 5.89 22.02 11.95
N LEU A 267 6.86 22.15 11.04
CA LEU A 267 6.63 21.95 9.61
C LEU A 267 7.51 20.83 9.03
N HIS A 268 6.93 20.05 8.14
CA HIS A 268 7.61 19.06 7.34
C HIS A 268 7.78 19.57 5.91
N VAL A 269 9.03 19.74 5.50
CA VAL A 269 9.41 20.22 4.17
C VAL A 269 10.19 19.12 3.46
N ARG A 270 9.72 18.73 2.26
CA ARG A 270 10.33 17.67 1.46
C ARG A 270 10.80 18.17 0.10
N PRO A 271 12.04 18.67 -0.01
CA PRO A 271 12.63 19.03 -1.29
C PRO A 271 12.85 17.79 -2.16
N ALA A 272 12.63 17.94 -3.46
CA ALA A 272 12.79 16.88 -4.45
C ALA A 272 14.23 16.87 -5.00
N LEU A 273 14.93 15.75 -4.79
CA LEU A 273 16.30 15.54 -5.26
C LEU A 273 16.43 14.15 -5.91
N ASP A 274 17.25 14.03 -6.94
CA ASP A 274 17.69 12.74 -7.48
C ASP A 274 18.94 12.28 -6.72
N MET A 275 18.76 11.38 -5.76
CA MET A 275 19.87 10.85 -4.98
C MET A 275 20.81 9.94 -5.78
N CYS A 276 20.49 9.62 -7.04
CA CYS A 276 21.44 8.97 -7.95
C CYS A 276 22.41 9.97 -8.61
N ASP A 277 22.12 11.27 -8.57
CA ASP A 277 23.00 12.34 -9.02
C ASP A 277 23.97 12.74 -7.88
N PRO A 278 25.29 12.58 -8.06
CA PRO A 278 26.28 12.96 -7.05
C PRO A 278 26.24 14.44 -6.67
N GLN A 279 25.90 15.35 -7.59
CA GLN A 279 25.86 16.78 -7.31
C GLN A 279 24.70 17.13 -6.39
N GLN A 280 23.54 16.50 -6.62
CA GLN A 280 22.36 16.68 -5.76
C GLN A 280 22.55 16.05 -4.38
N GLU A 281 23.37 15.00 -4.25
CA GLU A 281 23.76 14.48 -2.95
C GLU A 281 24.60 15.47 -2.13
N VAL A 282 25.50 16.21 -2.78
CA VAL A 282 26.25 17.32 -2.15
C VAL A 282 25.30 18.47 -1.76
N LEU A 283 24.39 18.84 -2.67
CA LEU A 283 23.39 19.88 -2.42
C LEU A 283 22.50 19.55 -1.21
N MET A 284 22.12 18.28 -1.03
CA MET A 284 21.36 17.83 0.14
C MET A 284 22.07 18.16 1.46
N LYS A 285 23.40 18.01 1.52
CA LYS A 285 24.20 18.37 2.71
C LYS A 285 24.22 19.88 2.91
N GLN A 286 24.49 20.65 1.86
CA GLN A 286 24.51 22.11 1.92
C GLN A 286 23.18 22.68 2.45
N ILE A 287 22.05 22.25 1.88
CA ILE A 287 20.73 22.67 2.34
C ILE A 287 20.48 22.24 3.79
N SER A 288 20.97 21.07 4.21
CA SER A 288 20.84 20.66 5.60
C SER A 288 21.56 21.61 6.56
N ASP A 289 22.77 22.06 6.20
CA ASP A 289 23.54 23.03 6.98
C ASP A 289 22.86 24.40 7.02
N ASP A 290 22.34 24.86 5.89
CA ASP A 290 21.63 26.14 5.79
C ASP A 290 20.33 26.12 6.61
N VAL A 291 19.59 25.01 6.57
CA VAL A 291 18.39 24.81 7.39
C VAL A 291 18.73 24.73 8.88
N VAL A 292 19.89 24.18 9.24
CA VAL A 292 20.39 24.21 10.63
C VAL A 292 20.59 25.64 11.10
N ALA A 293 21.31 26.45 10.32
CA ALA A 293 21.55 27.85 10.63
C ALA A 293 20.24 28.67 10.69
N LEU A 294 19.34 28.45 9.72
CA LEU A 294 18.05 29.12 9.66
C LEU A 294 17.16 28.78 10.87
N THR A 295 17.11 27.50 11.25
CA THR A 295 16.31 27.07 12.42
C THR A 295 16.87 27.67 13.71
N ALA A 296 18.20 27.74 13.85
CA ALA A 296 18.85 28.37 15.00
C ALA A 296 18.58 29.89 15.06
N LYS A 297 18.56 30.59 13.92
CA LYS A 297 18.22 32.03 13.82
C LYS A 297 16.85 32.33 14.43
N TYR A 298 15.89 31.42 14.30
CA TYR A 298 14.53 31.56 14.83
C TYR A 298 14.33 30.88 16.19
N GLY A 299 15.40 30.49 16.88
CA GLY A 299 15.32 29.88 18.22
C GLY A 299 14.68 28.48 18.23
N GLY A 300 14.70 27.78 17.09
CA GLY A 300 14.03 26.50 16.91
C GLY A 300 14.88 25.25 17.19
N LEU A 301 14.27 24.10 16.90
CA LEU A 301 14.84 22.76 16.99
C LEU A 301 14.79 22.07 15.63
N LEU A 302 15.81 21.27 15.33
CA LEU A 302 15.89 20.50 14.09
C LEU A 302 15.04 19.23 14.07
N TRP A 303 14.63 18.77 15.23
CA TRP A 303 13.92 17.49 15.42
C TRP A 303 12.72 17.73 16.35
N GLY A 304 11.56 17.99 15.77
CA GLY A 304 10.30 18.09 16.50
C GLY A 304 9.79 16.71 16.95
N GLU A 305 9.75 15.76 16.02
CA GLU A 305 9.05 14.47 16.18
C GLU A 305 9.81 13.25 15.63
N HIS A 306 10.58 13.39 14.55
CA HIS A 306 11.13 12.28 13.75
C HIS A 306 12.45 11.72 14.27
N GLY A 307 13.08 12.40 15.25
CA GLY A 307 14.40 12.04 15.77
C GLY A 307 15.57 12.46 14.88
N LYS A 308 16.79 12.10 15.27
CA LYS A 308 18.03 12.59 14.64
C LYS A 308 18.40 11.80 13.40
N GLY A 309 18.36 10.46 13.45
CA GLY A 309 18.66 9.62 12.29
C GLY A 309 20.04 9.89 11.64
N PHE A 310 20.04 10.52 10.46
CA PHE A 310 21.25 10.93 9.73
C PHE A 310 21.70 12.36 10.03
N ARG A 311 20.88 13.15 10.72
CA ARG A 311 21.17 14.53 11.16
C ARG A 311 21.85 14.56 12.53
N ALA A 312 22.37 13.41 12.97
CA ALA A 312 22.97 13.22 14.27
C ALA A 312 24.28 14.00 14.45
N GLU A 313 24.97 14.33 13.36
CA GLU A 313 26.17 15.16 13.37
C GLU A 313 25.96 16.56 13.98
N TYR A 314 24.73 17.09 13.96
CA TYR A 314 24.43 18.40 14.55
C TYR A 314 24.20 18.33 16.06
N SER A 315 24.17 17.13 16.67
CA SER A 315 23.95 16.93 18.11
C SER A 315 24.97 17.69 18.99
N PRO A 316 26.30 17.59 18.75
CA PRO A 316 27.28 18.31 19.58
C PRO A 316 27.11 19.83 19.51
N ALA A 317 26.92 20.37 18.30
CA ALA A 317 26.73 21.81 18.10
C ALA A 317 25.41 22.29 18.73
N PHE A 318 24.34 21.51 18.60
CA PHE A 318 23.06 21.83 19.21
C PHE A 318 23.18 21.89 20.73
N PHE A 319 23.66 20.84 21.41
CA PHE A 319 23.71 20.82 22.88
C PHE A 319 24.81 21.71 23.47
N GLY A 320 25.88 21.98 22.72
CA GLY A 320 27.09 22.58 23.24
C GLY A 320 27.92 21.60 24.06
N GLU A 321 29.20 21.92 24.28
CA GLU A 321 30.18 21.02 24.88
C GLU A 321 29.74 20.46 26.25
N ALA A 322 29.24 21.33 27.13
CA ALA A 322 28.86 20.96 28.49
C ALA A 322 27.69 19.95 28.51
N LEU A 323 26.54 20.28 27.92
CA LEU A 323 25.38 19.38 27.91
C LEU A 323 25.63 18.14 27.07
N TYR A 324 26.36 18.25 25.96
CA TYR A 324 26.74 17.08 25.18
C TYR A 324 27.60 16.11 26.00
N GLY A 325 28.56 16.61 26.79
CA GLY A 325 29.32 15.82 27.75
C GLY A 325 28.43 15.09 28.76
N GLU A 326 27.38 15.74 29.27
CA GLU A 326 26.42 15.08 30.17
C GLU A 326 25.60 13.98 29.50
N LEU A 327 25.21 14.14 28.22
CA LEU A 327 24.57 13.07 27.46
C LEU A 327 25.49 11.85 27.36
N ARG A 328 26.79 12.06 27.11
CA ARG A 328 27.79 10.98 27.00
C ARG A 328 27.95 10.21 28.31
N LYS A 329 27.90 10.91 29.46
CA LYS A 329 27.92 10.29 30.80
C LYS A 329 26.67 9.43 31.04
N ILE A 330 25.49 9.93 30.66
CA ILE A 330 24.25 9.15 30.71
C ILE A 330 24.37 7.92 29.82
N LYS A 331 24.81 8.06 28.56
CA LYS A 331 25.01 6.93 27.65
C LYS A 331 25.98 5.89 28.21
N ALA A 332 27.06 6.30 28.87
CA ALA A 332 28.06 5.40 29.46
C ALA A 332 27.50 4.47 30.54
N VAL A 333 26.50 4.91 31.32
CA VAL A 333 25.91 4.05 32.36
C VAL A 333 24.87 3.05 31.82
N PHE A 334 24.32 3.30 30.62
CA PHE A 334 23.39 2.39 29.95
C PHE A 334 24.09 1.43 28.99
N ASP A 335 25.03 1.93 28.20
CA ASP A 335 25.69 1.20 27.12
C ASP A 335 27.16 1.62 26.99
N PRO A 336 28.02 1.18 27.94
CA PRO A 336 29.44 1.58 27.99
C PRO A 336 30.23 1.13 26.75
N ASP A 337 29.84 0.01 26.14
CA ASP A 337 30.51 -0.56 24.96
C ASP A 337 29.98 0.01 23.63
N ASN A 338 29.05 0.98 23.69
CA ASN A 338 28.44 1.63 22.52
C ASN A 338 27.80 0.66 21.50
N ARG A 339 27.14 -0.40 21.99
CA ARG A 339 26.53 -1.45 21.16
C ARG A 339 25.11 -1.10 20.69
N LEU A 340 24.44 -0.20 21.39
CA LEU A 340 23.05 0.19 21.14
C LEU A 340 22.99 1.42 20.23
N ASN A 341 22.62 1.18 18.97
CA ASN A 341 22.39 2.16 17.90
C ASN A 341 23.44 3.29 17.83
N PRO A 342 24.74 2.97 17.64
CA PRO A 342 25.83 3.94 17.70
C PRO A 342 25.69 5.07 16.67
N GLY A 343 26.20 6.25 17.03
CA GLY A 343 26.25 7.43 16.16
C GLY A 343 24.94 8.22 16.04
N LYS A 344 23.92 7.96 16.86
CA LYS A 344 22.60 8.64 16.78
C LYS A 344 22.39 9.81 17.72
N ILE A 345 22.59 9.62 19.02
CA ILE A 345 22.43 10.71 20.02
C ILE A 345 23.80 11.23 20.47
N CYS A 346 24.59 10.36 21.08
CA CYS A 346 25.98 10.57 21.48
C CYS A 346 26.66 9.21 21.73
N PRO A 347 28.01 9.12 21.63
CA PRO A 347 28.76 7.97 22.12
C PRO A 347 28.93 8.05 23.66
N PRO A 348 29.20 6.94 24.35
CA PRO A 348 29.51 7.00 25.78
C PRO A 348 30.77 7.83 26.06
N GLU A 349 30.87 8.36 27.28
CA GLU A 349 32.08 9.05 27.75
C GLU A 349 33.29 8.10 27.69
N GLY A 350 34.45 8.62 27.28
CA GLY A 350 35.67 7.83 27.09
C GLY A 350 35.75 7.07 25.76
N VAL A 351 34.67 7.00 24.97
CA VAL A 351 34.68 6.41 23.62
C VAL A 351 34.61 7.51 22.57
N ASP A 352 35.61 7.58 21.69
CA ASP A 352 35.61 8.46 20.53
C ASP A 352 35.04 7.73 19.31
N ALA A 353 33.72 7.86 19.12
CA ALA A 353 33.02 7.26 17.98
C ALA A 353 32.26 8.35 17.19
N PRO A 354 32.31 8.29 15.85
CA PRO A 354 31.73 9.34 15.02
C PRO A 354 30.20 9.34 15.08
N MET A 355 29.63 10.54 15.00
CA MET A 355 28.20 10.72 14.78
C MET A 355 27.83 10.38 13.33
N MET A 356 26.61 9.88 13.13
CA MET A 356 26.07 9.65 11.79
C MET A 356 25.91 10.99 11.07
N LYS A 357 26.51 11.08 9.88
CA LYS A 357 26.50 12.29 9.05
C LYS A 357 25.41 12.26 7.99
N VAL A 358 24.93 13.44 7.62
CA VAL A 358 23.95 13.65 6.56
C VAL A 358 24.50 13.20 5.22
N ASP A 359 25.81 13.32 4.97
CA ASP A 359 26.47 12.90 3.73
C ASP A 359 26.93 11.42 3.74
N ALA A 360 26.62 10.64 4.79
CA ALA A 360 26.96 9.22 4.83
C ALA A 360 26.38 8.44 3.64
N VAL A 361 27.02 7.32 3.26
CA VAL A 361 26.60 6.51 2.11
C VAL A 361 25.12 6.11 2.22
N LYS A 362 24.35 6.46 1.19
CA LYS A 362 22.90 6.23 1.13
C LYS A 362 22.55 5.28 0.00
N ARG A 363 21.27 4.94 -0.09
CA ARG A 363 20.74 4.09 -1.15
C ARG A 363 21.08 4.62 -2.56
N GLY A 364 21.00 5.94 -2.76
CA GLY A 364 21.29 6.56 -4.06
C GLY A 364 22.71 6.29 -4.58
N THR A 365 23.69 6.14 -3.67
CA THR A 365 25.08 5.77 -3.99
C THR A 365 25.17 4.37 -4.62
N TRP A 366 24.31 3.44 -4.18
CA TRP A 366 24.25 2.08 -4.74
C TRP A 366 23.38 2.03 -5.99
N ASP A 367 22.22 2.70 -5.97
CA ASP A 367 21.26 2.69 -7.09
C ASP A 367 21.87 3.32 -8.36
N ARG A 368 22.77 4.31 -8.25
CA ARG A 368 23.44 4.93 -9.42
C ARG A 368 24.40 4.01 -10.16
N GLN A 369 24.84 2.91 -9.55
CA GLN A 369 25.64 1.87 -10.21
C GLN A 369 24.80 1.08 -11.24
N ILE A 370 23.47 1.15 -11.16
CA ILE A 370 22.56 0.54 -12.11
C ILE A 370 22.38 1.48 -13.32
N PRO A 371 22.63 1.03 -14.56
CA PRO A 371 22.45 1.86 -15.75
C PRO A 371 21.07 2.50 -15.84
N ILE A 372 20.98 3.75 -16.31
CA ILE A 372 19.73 4.52 -16.39
C ILE A 372 18.65 3.78 -17.18
N ALA A 373 19.03 3.12 -18.29
CA ALA A 373 18.11 2.32 -19.10
C ALA A 373 17.49 1.16 -18.32
N VAL A 374 18.28 0.50 -17.45
CA VAL A 374 17.80 -0.58 -16.56
C VAL A 374 16.92 -0.01 -15.45
N ARG A 375 17.31 1.14 -14.85
CA ARG A 375 16.48 1.78 -13.83
C ARG A 375 15.11 2.19 -14.35
N SER A 376 15.09 2.72 -15.58
CA SER A 376 13.87 3.17 -16.25
C SER A 376 12.96 2.00 -16.65
N SER A 377 13.54 0.89 -17.13
CA SER A 377 12.74 -0.28 -17.49
C SER A 377 12.26 -1.06 -16.26
N TRP A 378 13.02 -1.12 -15.16
CA TRP A 378 12.67 -1.79 -13.90
C TRP A 378 12.06 -0.85 -12.87
N ARG A 379 11.35 0.19 -13.35
CA ARG A 379 10.80 1.27 -12.54
C ARG A 379 9.98 0.77 -11.35
N GLY A 380 9.19 -0.29 -11.49
CA GLY A 380 8.39 -0.87 -10.40
C GLY A 380 9.21 -1.24 -9.13
N ALA A 381 10.46 -1.69 -9.28
CA ALA A 381 11.36 -1.92 -8.15
C ALA A 381 12.14 -0.64 -7.77
N MET A 382 12.56 0.14 -8.76
CA MET A 382 13.38 1.35 -8.58
C MET A 382 12.63 2.57 -8.01
N GLU A 383 11.30 2.53 -7.94
CA GLU A 383 10.50 3.62 -7.37
C GLU A 383 10.32 3.53 -5.86
N CYS A 384 10.44 2.34 -5.25
CA CYS A 384 10.34 2.18 -3.80
C CYS A 384 11.25 3.15 -3.01
N ASN A 385 10.69 4.23 -2.49
CA ASN A 385 11.44 5.21 -1.69
C ASN A 385 11.79 4.70 -0.27
N GLY A 386 11.32 3.51 0.10
CA GLY A 386 11.57 2.90 1.40
C GLY A 386 10.57 3.29 2.49
N ASN A 387 9.44 3.92 2.16
CA ASN A 387 8.34 4.07 3.12
C ASN A 387 7.97 2.71 3.74
N GLY A 388 7.68 2.72 5.05
CA GLY A 388 7.42 1.52 5.84
C GLY A 388 5.96 1.05 5.84
N LEU A 389 5.06 1.72 5.11
CA LEU A 389 3.60 1.46 5.19
C LEU A 389 3.26 0.00 4.85
N CYS A 390 4.09 -0.63 4.02
CA CYS A 390 3.89 -2.01 3.65
C CYS A 390 4.19 -3.02 4.77
N PHE A 391 4.76 -2.59 5.90
CA PHE A 391 4.85 -3.35 7.16
C PHE A 391 3.54 -3.26 7.95
N ASN A 392 2.42 -3.47 7.26
CA ASN A 392 1.08 -3.41 7.83
C ASN A 392 0.69 -4.75 8.47
N PHE A 393 0.22 -4.69 9.72
CA PHE A 393 -0.24 -5.86 10.49
C PHE A 393 -1.74 -6.09 10.42
N ASP A 394 -2.53 -5.17 9.85
CA ASP A 394 -3.97 -5.34 9.69
C ASP A 394 -4.27 -6.56 8.79
N VAL A 395 -4.83 -7.61 9.38
CA VAL A 395 -5.14 -8.88 8.73
C VAL A 395 -6.22 -8.78 7.64
N LYS A 396 -7.00 -7.69 7.63
CA LYS A 396 -8.04 -7.43 6.64
C LYS A 396 -7.52 -6.72 5.39
N SER A 397 -6.35 -6.10 5.44
CA SER A 397 -5.71 -5.54 4.24
C SER A 397 -5.19 -6.65 3.31
N PRO A 398 -5.45 -6.60 1.99
CA PRO A 398 -4.97 -7.61 1.03
C PRO A 398 -3.47 -7.48 0.69
N MET A 399 -2.79 -6.39 1.07
CA MET A 399 -1.39 -6.17 0.73
C MET A 399 -0.45 -7.11 1.51
N CYS A 400 0.32 -7.91 0.77
CA CYS A 400 1.38 -8.81 1.24
C CYS A 400 1.03 -9.71 2.43
N PRO A 401 0.03 -10.59 2.27
CA PRO A 401 -0.37 -11.53 3.32
C PRO A 401 0.78 -12.47 3.73
N SER A 402 1.67 -12.83 2.80
CA SER A 402 2.87 -13.63 3.07
C SER A 402 3.78 -13.04 4.16
N MET A 403 3.86 -11.71 4.27
CA MET A 403 4.66 -11.06 5.33
C MET A 403 3.95 -11.15 6.68
N LYS A 404 2.62 -11.07 6.70
CA LYS A 404 1.80 -11.13 7.92
C LYS A 404 1.86 -12.50 8.60
N VAL A 405 1.99 -13.59 7.83
CA VAL A 405 2.19 -14.94 8.38
C VAL A 405 3.64 -15.28 8.67
N SER A 406 4.60 -14.81 7.86
CA SER A 406 6.02 -15.13 8.08
C SER A 406 6.73 -14.20 9.07
N ASN A 407 6.20 -13.00 9.28
CA ASN A 407 6.86 -11.87 9.96
C ASN A 407 8.22 -11.47 9.35
N GLN A 408 8.52 -11.94 8.13
CA GLN A 408 9.78 -11.62 7.46
C GLN A 408 9.61 -10.45 6.49
N ARG A 409 10.42 -9.41 6.69
CA ARG A 409 10.37 -8.18 5.88
C ARG A 409 10.69 -8.42 4.40
N ILE A 410 11.43 -9.46 4.06
CA ILE A 410 11.71 -9.84 2.65
C ILE A 410 10.44 -10.16 1.86
N HIS A 411 9.36 -10.57 2.53
CA HIS A 411 8.07 -10.86 1.92
C HIS A 411 7.13 -9.64 1.86
N SER A 412 7.62 -8.44 2.19
CA SER A 412 6.92 -7.18 1.94
C SER A 412 7.25 -6.62 0.55
N PRO A 413 6.45 -5.68 0.01
CA PRO A 413 6.78 -4.93 -1.20
C PRO A 413 8.15 -4.25 -1.11
N LYS A 414 8.46 -3.58 0.02
CA LYS A 414 9.76 -2.93 0.25
C LYS A 414 10.92 -3.93 0.21
N GLY A 415 10.78 -5.07 0.90
CA GLY A 415 11.80 -6.11 0.92
C GLY A 415 12.06 -6.69 -0.48
N ARG A 416 11.00 -7.01 -1.21
CA ARG A 416 11.07 -7.51 -2.60
C ARG A 416 11.72 -6.51 -3.55
N ALA A 417 11.33 -5.24 -3.48
CA ALA A 417 11.95 -4.19 -4.28
C ALA A 417 13.43 -4.02 -3.94
N THR A 418 13.80 -4.08 -2.66
CA THR A 418 15.19 -3.96 -2.21
C THR A 418 16.06 -5.11 -2.74
N LEU A 419 15.56 -6.35 -2.66
CA LEU A 419 16.27 -7.52 -3.21
C LEU A 419 16.44 -7.44 -4.73
N VAL A 420 15.41 -6.98 -5.46
CA VAL A 420 15.51 -6.81 -6.92
C VAL A 420 16.48 -5.69 -7.28
N ARG A 421 16.50 -4.58 -6.55
CA ARG A 421 17.49 -3.50 -6.76
C ARG A 421 18.91 -4.02 -6.62
N GLU A 422 19.19 -4.71 -5.52
CA GLU A 422 20.52 -5.26 -5.28
C GLU A 422 20.90 -6.29 -6.34
N TRP A 423 19.94 -7.10 -6.79
CA TRP A 423 20.16 -8.04 -7.89
C TRP A 423 20.50 -7.33 -9.20
N LEU A 424 19.80 -6.25 -9.55
CA LEU A 424 20.11 -5.42 -10.72
C LEU A 424 21.49 -4.77 -10.61
N ARG A 425 21.88 -4.32 -9.42
CA ARG A 425 23.21 -3.75 -9.13
C ARG A 425 24.31 -4.79 -9.33
N LEU A 426 24.13 -6.00 -8.78
CA LEU A 426 25.08 -7.11 -8.93
C LEU A 426 25.18 -7.62 -10.38
N LEU A 427 24.10 -7.53 -11.17
CA LEU A 427 24.16 -7.80 -12.61
C LEU A 427 24.98 -6.74 -13.35
N ALA A 428 24.74 -5.45 -13.04
CA ALA A 428 25.47 -4.34 -13.63
C ALA A 428 26.98 -4.41 -13.31
N ASP A 429 27.33 -4.73 -12.06
CA ASP A 429 28.72 -4.96 -11.61
C ASP A 429 29.44 -6.05 -12.43
N ARG A 430 28.70 -7.06 -12.89
CA ARG A 430 29.20 -8.13 -13.76
C ARG A 430 29.09 -7.84 -15.26
N GLY A 431 28.69 -6.63 -15.65
CA GLY A 431 28.51 -6.24 -17.05
C GLY A 431 27.31 -6.91 -17.73
N VAL A 432 26.32 -7.40 -16.98
CA VAL A 432 25.14 -8.07 -17.52
C VAL A 432 23.95 -7.11 -17.58
N ASP A 433 23.44 -6.84 -18.78
CA ASP A 433 22.24 -6.02 -18.99
C ASP A 433 20.97 -6.90 -19.04
N PRO A 434 20.08 -6.83 -18.02
CA PRO A 434 18.85 -7.62 -18.00
C PRO A 434 17.89 -7.26 -19.14
N ASN A 435 17.90 -6.02 -19.64
CA ASN A 435 17.02 -5.63 -20.75
C ASN A 435 17.45 -6.29 -22.06
N GLN A 436 18.76 -6.42 -22.29
CA GLN A 436 19.28 -7.14 -23.45
C GLN A 436 18.96 -8.63 -23.37
N LEU A 437 19.10 -9.23 -22.17
CA LEU A 437 18.69 -10.61 -21.93
C LEU A 437 17.20 -10.81 -22.25
N GLU A 438 16.31 -9.93 -21.76
CA GLU A 438 14.88 -10.01 -22.04
C GLU A 438 14.56 -9.94 -23.54
N LYS A 439 15.23 -9.04 -24.27
CA LYS A 439 15.05 -8.87 -25.72
C LYS A 439 15.53 -10.07 -26.53
N ALA A 440 16.58 -10.76 -26.08
CA ALA A 440 17.14 -11.90 -26.80
C ALA A 440 16.33 -13.21 -26.59
N LEU A 441 15.54 -13.32 -25.52
CA LEU A 441 14.80 -14.55 -25.19
C LEU A 441 13.82 -15.06 -26.25
N PRO A 442 13.04 -14.22 -26.96
CA PRO A 442 12.14 -14.69 -28.02
C PRO A 442 12.87 -15.31 -29.22
N GLU A 443 14.07 -14.82 -29.52
CA GLU A 443 14.91 -15.24 -30.65
C GLU A 443 15.76 -16.47 -30.31
N GLN A 444 16.13 -16.61 -29.04
CA GLN A 444 16.90 -17.74 -28.54
C GLN A 444 15.98 -18.94 -28.23
N GLY A 445 15.86 -19.86 -29.18
CA GLY A 445 15.31 -21.20 -28.91
C GLY A 445 16.08 -21.93 -27.80
N VAL A 446 15.48 -22.97 -27.21
CA VAL A 446 16.18 -23.81 -26.22
C VAL A 446 17.25 -24.65 -26.93
N SER A 447 18.51 -24.18 -26.91
CA SER A 447 19.64 -24.94 -27.44
C SER A 447 20.10 -26.00 -26.44
N LEU A 448 20.66 -27.12 -26.94
CA LEU A 448 21.30 -28.15 -26.11
C LEU A 448 22.33 -27.55 -25.15
N ARG A 449 23.13 -26.57 -25.62
CA ARG A 449 24.09 -25.84 -24.79
C ARG A 449 23.41 -25.11 -23.62
N SER A 450 22.31 -24.41 -23.88
CA SER A 450 21.56 -23.71 -22.83
C SER A 450 20.97 -24.67 -21.80
N LEU A 451 20.49 -25.84 -22.23
CA LEU A 451 19.93 -26.86 -21.33
C LEU A 451 21.01 -27.47 -20.43
N VAL A 452 22.18 -27.79 -20.99
CA VAL A 452 23.35 -28.28 -20.24
C VAL A 452 23.79 -27.23 -19.20
N ALA A 453 23.91 -25.96 -19.60
CA ALA A 453 24.27 -24.88 -18.69
C ALA A 453 23.26 -24.72 -17.54
N ARG A 454 21.96 -24.73 -17.84
CA ARG A 454 20.89 -24.65 -16.82
C ARG A 454 20.95 -25.83 -15.85
N THR A 455 21.20 -27.03 -16.37
CA THR A 455 21.29 -28.25 -15.57
C THR A 455 22.48 -28.19 -14.63
N ARG A 456 23.65 -27.80 -15.15
CA ARG A 456 24.87 -27.57 -14.37
C ARG A 456 24.61 -26.56 -13.26
N ASN A 457 24.15 -25.35 -13.59
CA ASN A 457 23.89 -24.30 -12.60
C ASN A 457 22.89 -24.75 -11.51
N SER A 458 21.87 -25.51 -11.90
CA SER A 458 20.87 -26.02 -10.95
C SER A 458 21.43 -27.11 -10.03
N TRP A 459 22.38 -27.90 -10.52
CA TRP A 459 23.09 -28.90 -9.72
C TRP A 459 24.05 -28.22 -8.72
N HIS A 460 24.80 -27.22 -9.15
CA HIS A 460 25.68 -26.42 -8.28
C HIS A 460 24.89 -25.70 -7.17
N ALA A 461 23.77 -25.09 -7.50
CA ALA A 461 22.87 -24.49 -6.50
C ALA A 461 22.41 -25.50 -5.44
N ARG A 462 22.11 -26.75 -5.84
CA ARG A 462 21.75 -27.84 -4.90
C ARG A 462 22.92 -28.30 -4.04
N LYS A 463 24.17 -28.08 -4.48
CA LYS A 463 25.39 -28.37 -3.72
C LYS A 463 25.78 -27.25 -2.76
N GLY A 464 25.01 -26.16 -2.70
CA GLY A 464 25.23 -25.05 -1.78
C GLY A 464 26.08 -23.92 -2.36
N GLU A 465 26.34 -23.90 -3.67
CA GLU A 465 26.99 -22.76 -4.32
C GLU A 465 26.08 -21.52 -4.23
N TYR A 466 26.61 -20.46 -3.63
CA TYR A 466 25.85 -19.24 -3.34
C TYR A 466 25.64 -18.40 -4.61
N ASP A 467 24.38 -18.04 -4.88
CA ASP A 467 23.99 -17.04 -5.88
C ASP A 467 22.83 -16.23 -5.30
N PHE A 468 23.01 -14.91 -5.19
CA PHE A 468 22.01 -13.98 -4.65
C PHE A 468 20.65 -14.08 -5.35
N SER A 469 20.63 -14.53 -6.62
CA SER A 469 19.38 -14.79 -7.36
C SER A 469 18.45 -15.77 -6.62
N HIS A 470 18.97 -16.65 -5.76
CA HIS A 470 18.16 -17.57 -4.97
C HIS A 470 17.38 -16.87 -3.85
N GLU A 471 17.95 -15.85 -3.20
CA GLU A 471 17.27 -15.03 -2.19
C GLU A 471 16.14 -14.20 -2.82
N VAL A 472 16.41 -13.60 -3.98
CA VAL A 472 15.38 -12.87 -4.74
C VAL A 472 14.24 -13.82 -5.13
N LYS A 473 14.57 -15.03 -5.60
CA LYS A 473 13.59 -16.06 -5.97
C LYS A 473 12.75 -16.52 -4.78
N GLU A 474 13.34 -16.67 -3.60
CA GLU A 474 12.60 -16.99 -2.37
C GLU A 474 11.57 -15.90 -2.04
N ALA A 475 12.01 -14.64 -2.01
CA ALA A 475 11.12 -13.51 -1.75
C ALA A 475 9.99 -13.37 -2.78
N MET A 476 10.30 -13.61 -4.06
CA MET A 476 9.33 -13.62 -5.16
C MET A 476 8.36 -14.81 -5.09
N SER A 477 8.82 -15.97 -4.64
CA SER A 477 7.98 -17.18 -4.53
C SER A 477 6.87 -17.01 -3.49
N GLY A 478 7.12 -16.22 -2.44
CA GLY A 478 6.10 -15.84 -1.46
C GLY A 478 5.09 -14.79 -1.95
N CYS A 479 5.21 -14.22 -3.15
CA CYS A 479 4.26 -13.24 -3.66
C CYS A 479 3.05 -13.93 -4.30
N LEU A 480 1.84 -13.55 -3.85
CA LEU A 480 0.55 -14.07 -4.33
C LEU A 480 0.04 -13.35 -5.60
N ALA A 481 0.81 -12.44 -6.19
CA ALA A 481 0.43 -11.75 -7.43
C ALA A 481 -0.93 -10.99 -7.40
N CYS A 482 -1.41 -10.56 -6.22
CA CYS A 482 -2.71 -9.89 -6.08
C CYS A 482 -2.74 -8.43 -6.57
N LYS A 483 -1.57 -7.85 -6.86
CA LYS A 483 -1.34 -6.43 -7.21
C LYS A 483 -1.80 -5.41 -6.17
N ALA A 484 -2.08 -5.81 -4.93
CA ALA A 484 -2.49 -4.85 -3.91
C ALA A 484 -1.43 -3.77 -3.60
N CYS A 485 -0.15 -4.07 -3.81
CA CYS A 485 0.93 -3.08 -3.67
C CYS A 485 0.92 -1.98 -4.74
N SER A 486 0.38 -2.20 -5.93
CA SER A 486 0.41 -1.18 -6.99
C SER A 486 -0.62 -0.06 -6.77
N THR A 487 -1.56 -0.26 -5.84
CA THR A 487 -2.61 0.72 -5.54
C THR A 487 -2.62 1.14 -4.06
N GLN A 488 -2.37 0.22 -3.12
CA GLN A 488 -2.37 0.53 -1.68
C GLN A 488 -1.02 1.07 -1.19
N CYS A 489 0.08 0.80 -1.89
CA CYS A 489 1.33 1.50 -1.61
C CYS A 489 1.21 2.93 -2.15
N PRO A 490 1.53 3.97 -1.37
CA PRO A 490 1.53 5.35 -1.87
C PRO A 490 2.48 5.56 -3.06
N ILE A 491 3.51 4.73 -3.16
CA ILE A 491 4.52 4.72 -4.24
C ILE A 491 4.10 3.84 -5.42
N LYS A 492 2.97 3.15 -5.32
CA LYS A 492 2.37 2.35 -6.40
C LYS A 492 3.31 1.30 -6.99
N ILE A 493 4.13 0.66 -6.15
CA ILE A 493 5.08 -0.37 -6.61
C ILE A 493 4.37 -1.65 -7.08
N ASP A 494 4.70 -2.12 -8.28
CA ASP A 494 4.12 -3.33 -8.87
C ASP A 494 5.07 -4.53 -8.70
N VAL A 495 4.96 -5.18 -7.53
CA VAL A 495 5.70 -6.42 -7.25
C VAL A 495 5.40 -7.52 -8.28
N PRO A 496 4.12 -7.79 -8.63
CA PRO A 496 3.82 -8.85 -9.59
C PRO A 496 4.48 -8.67 -10.96
N GLU A 497 4.63 -7.44 -11.46
CA GLU A 497 5.32 -7.12 -12.71
C GLU A 497 6.81 -7.48 -12.64
N PHE A 498 7.60 -6.88 -11.74
CA PHE A 498 9.03 -7.16 -11.70
C PHE A 498 9.32 -8.60 -11.26
N ARG A 499 8.40 -9.24 -10.53
CA ARG A 499 8.47 -10.66 -10.22
C ARG A 499 8.39 -11.54 -11.47
N SER A 500 7.43 -11.30 -12.36
CA SER A 500 7.25 -12.15 -13.54
C SER A 500 8.45 -12.04 -14.49
N ARG A 501 9.00 -10.83 -14.63
CA ARG A 501 10.24 -10.54 -15.35
C ARG A 501 11.46 -11.23 -14.72
N PHE A 502 11.63 -11.09 -13.41
CA PHE A 502 12.68 -11.80 -12.68
C PHE A 502 12.59 -13.31 -12.88
N LEU A 503 11.39 -13.91 -12.78
CA LEU A 503 11.22 -15.37 -12.97
C LEU A 503 11.55 -15.82 -14.40
N GLN A 504 11.25 -15.01 -15.41
CA GLN A 504 11.64 -15.27 -16.80
C GLN A 504 13.17 -15.34 -16.92
N LEU A 505 13.86 -14.33 -16.40
CA LEU A 505 15.33 -14.24 -16.44
C LEU A 505 16.00 -15.32 -15.57
N TYR A 506 15.50 -15.57 -14.37
CA TYR A 506 16.00 -16.62 -13.47
C TYR A 506 16.00 -17.99 -14.16
N HIS A 507 14.92 -18.32 -14.87
CA HIS A 507 14.80 -19.61 -15.58
C HIS A 507 15.51 -19.65 -16.94
N SER A 508 16.13 -18.56 -17.37
CA SER A 508 17.14 -18.62 -18.44
C SER A 508 18.45 -19.24 -17.94
N ARG A 509 18.76 -19.11 -16.64
CA ARG A 509 19.97 -19.60 -15.97
C ARG A 509 19.77 -20.91 -15.20
N TYR A 510 18.59 -21.14 -14.65
CA TYR A 510 18.26 -22.34 -13.86
C TYR A 510 17.12 -23.15 -14.46
N LEU A 511 17.11 -24.45 -14.17
CA LEU A 511 16.03 -25.35 -14.58
C LEU A 511 14.70 -24.88 -13.99
N ARG A 512 13.67 -24.93 -14.83
CA ARG A 512 12.30 -24.62 -14.44
C ARG A 512 11.58 -25.88 -13.97
N PRO A 513 10.90 -25.84 -12.80
CA PRO A 513 10.10 -26.97 -12.33
C PRO A 513 9.00 -27.38 -13.32
N VAL A 514 8.77 -28.68 -13.48
CA VAL A 514 7.71 -29.22 -14.37
C VAL A 514 6.33 -28.67 -14.02
N ARG A 515 6.03 -28.49 -12.72
CA ARG A 515 4.76 -27.89 -12.28
C ARG A 515 4.48 -26.51 -12.89
N ASP A 516 5.51 -25.70 -13.12
CA ASP A 516 5.30 -24.36 -13.69
C ASP A 516 4.89 -24.48 -15.17
N HIS A 517 5.41 -25.48 -15.88
CA HIS A 517 4.97 -25.79 -17.25
C HIS A 517 3.55 -26.33 -17.31
N LEU A 518 3.17 -27.20 -16.36
CA LEU A 518 1.79 -27.70 -16.25
C LEU A 518 0.82 -26.55 -15.98
N VAL A 519 1.10 -25.74 -14.96
CA VAL A 519 0.28 -24.57 -14.61
C VAL A 519 0.17 -23.58 -15.78
N ALA A 520 1.28 -23.25 -16.44
CA ALA A 520 1.27 -22.32 -17.58
C ALA A 520 0.53 -22.85 -18.82
N SER A 521 0.29 -24.16 -18.90
CA SER A 521 -0.39 -24.81 -20.03
C SER A 521 -1.81 -25.27 -19.68
N VAL A 522 -2.32 -24.92 -18.49
CA VAL A 522 -3.66 -25.34 -18.02
C VAL A 522 -4.77 -24.96 -18.98
N GLU A 523 -4.65 -23.78 -19.58
CA GLU A 523 -5.64 -23.25 -20.52
C GLU A 523 -5.64 -23.99 -21.87
N SER A 524 -4.61 -24.79 -22.16
CA SER A 524 -4.52 -25.61 -23.38
C SER A 524 -5.10 -27.01 -23.18
N TYR A 525 -4.87 -27.64 -22.02
CA TYR A 525 -5.34 -29.01 -21.77
C TYR A 525 -6.69 -29.09 -21.05
N ALA A 526 -7.09 -28.08 -20.26
CA ALA A 526 -8.39 -28.08 -19.58
C ALA A 526 -9.58 -28.23 -20.54
N PRO A 527 -9.61 -27.58 -21.72
CA PRO A 527 -10.67 -27.78 -22.71
C PRO A 527 -10.75 -29.24 -23.21
N LEU A 528 -9.60 -29.91 -23.35
CA LEU A 528 -9.52 -31.31 -23.79
C LEU A 528 -10.02 -32.25 -22.69
N MET A 529 -9.57 -32.04 -21.45
CA MET A 529 -10.01 -32.84 -20.31
C MET A 529 -11.51 -32.67 -20.02
N ALA A 530 -12.06 -31.47 -20.25
CA ALA A 530 -13.49 -31.16 -20.06
C ALA A 530 -14.42 -31.88 -21.05
N GLN A 531 -13.89 -32.58 -22.05
CA GLN A 531 -14.69 -33.47 -22.92
C GLN A 531 -15.12 -34.75 -22.19
N ALA A 532 -14.34 -35.20 -21.21
CA ALA A 532 -14.62 -36.39 -20.40
C ALA A 532 -14.38 -36.11 -18.89
N PRO A 533 -15.10 -35.14 -18.29
CA PRO A 533 -14.77 -34.63 -16.96
C PRO A 533 -14.89 -35.69 -15.87
N LYS A 534 -15.87 -36.60 -15.96
CA LYS A 534 -16.05 -37.71 -15.01
C LYS A 534 -14.85 -38.65 -14.99
N THR A 535 -14.29 -38.97 -16.15
CA THR A 535 -13.12 -39.85 -16.28
C THR A 535 -11.88 -39.20 -15.66
N PHE A 536 -11.58 -37.95 -16.02
CA PHE A 536 -10.42 -37.25 -15.45
C PHE A 536 -10.59 -37.01 -13.95
N ASN A 537 -11.78 -36.63 -13.48
CA ASN A 537 -12.06 -36.47 -12.06
C ASN A 537 -11.87 -37.77 -11.27
N PHE A 538 -12.27 -38.91 -11.84
CA PHE A 538 -12.02 -40.21 -11.22
C PHE A 538 -10.54 -40.43 -10.98
N PHE A 539 -9.67 -40.19 -11.97
CA PHE A 539 -8.22 -40.34 -11.81
C PHE A 539 -7.62 -39.30 -10.85
N ILE A 540 -7.96 -38.01 -11.00
CA ILE A 540 -7.46 -36.92 -10.14
C ILE A 540 -7.80 -37.17 -8.66
N ASN A 541 -8.96 -37.78 -8.39
CA ASN A 541 -9.38 -38.03 -7.02
C ASN A 541 -8.72 -39.24 -6.36
N GLN A 542 -7.98 -40.08 -7.11
CA GLN A 542 -7.36 -41.29 -6.55
C GLN A 542 -6.24 -40.94 -5.55
N PRO A 543 -6.21 -41.57 -4.35
CA PRO A 543 -5.21 -41.27 -3.31
C PRO A 543 -3.76 -41.46 -3.78
N TRP A 544 -3.49 -42.48 -4.61
CA TRP A 544 -2.15 -42.75 -5.12
C TRP A 544 -1.68 -41.65 -6.08
N LEU A 545 -2.57 -41.10 -6.91
CA LEU A 545 -2.24 -40.02 -7.84
C LEU A 545 -2.02 -38.70 -7.09
N LYS A 546 -2.81 -38.42 -6.04
CA LYS A 546 -2.59 -37.27 -5.15
C LYS A 546 -1.22 -37.34 -4.50
N LYS A 547 -0.83 -38.50 -3.93
CA LYS A 547 0.51 -38.73 -3.37
C LYS A 547 1.63 -38.58 -4.41
N LEU A 548 1.41 -39.07 -5.63
CA LEU A 548 2.37 -38.93 -6.73
C LEU A 548 2.55 -37.46 -7.13
N SER A 549 1.45 -36.72 -7.27
CA SER A 549 1.45 -35.28 -7.55
C SER A 549 2.15 -34.50 -6.45
N GLU A 550 1.87 -34.79 -5.19
CA GLU A 550 2.51 -34.15 -4.05
C GLU A 550 4.03 -34.36 -4.07
N LYS A 551 4.48 -35.60 -4.25
CA LYS A 551 5.91 -35.97 -4.17
C LYS A 551 6.73 -35.55 -5.39
N HIS A 552 6.20 -35.71 -6.61
CA HIS A 552 6.98 -35.54 -7.84
C HIS A 552 6.66 -34.23 -8.59
N ILE A 553 5.41 -33.77 -8.54
CA ILE A 553 5.01 -32.50 -9.17
C ILE A 553 5.12 -31.35 -8.16
N GLY A 554 4.91 -31.63 -6.87
CA GLY A 554 4.88 -30.62 -5.82
C GLY A 554 3.56 -29.85 -5.75
N MET A 555 2.45 -30.51 -6.10
CA MET A 555 1.10 -29.94 -6.12
C MET A 555 0.12 -30.78 -5.28
N VAL A 556 -0.72 -30.11 -4.49
CA VAL A 556 -1.78 -30.67 -3.63
C VAL A 556 -3.15 -30.15 -4.03
N ASP A 557 -4.19 -30.90 -3.66
CA ASP A 557 -5.60 -30.54 -3.87
C ASP A 557 -5.92 -30.11 -5.30
N LEU A 558 -5.46 -30.88 -6.30
CA LEU A 558 -5.70 -30.56 -7.70
C LEU A 558 -7.21 -30.34 -7.96
N PRO A 559 -7.60 -29.23 -8.62
CA PRO A 559 -9.00 -28.90 -8.80
C PRO A 559 -9.68 -29.90 -9.73
N LEU A 560 -10.93 -30.24 -9.40
CA LEU A 560 -11.78 -31.13 -10.19
C LEU A 560 -12.53 -30.35 -11.25
N LEU A 561 -12.66 -30.92 -12.45
CA LEU A 561 -13.42 -30.34 -13.55
C LEU A 561 -14.92 -30.35 -13.22
N SER A 562 -15.67 -29.40 -13.77
CA SER A 562 -17.12 -29.39 -13.67
C SER A 562 -17.73 -30.59 -14.40
N ALA A 563 -18.60 -31.31 -13.69
CA ALA A 563 -19.42 -32.39 -14.22
C ALA A 563 -20.86 -32.16 -13.73
N PRO A 564 -21.80 -31.73 -14.61
CA PRO A 564 -21.66 -31.56 -16.06
C PRO A 564 -20.75 -30.40 -16.49
N SER A 565 -20.09 -30.53 -17.65
CA SER A 565 -19.24 -29.46 -18.22
C SER A 565 -20.09 -28.35 -18.83
N LEU A 566 -19.51 -27.15 -19.04
CA LEU A 566 -20.26 -26.02 -19.61
C LEU A 566 -20.90 -26.37 -20.97
N LYS A 567 -20.16 -27.09 -21.84
CA LYS A 567 -20.68 -27.55 -23.13
C LYS A 567 -21.90 -28.47 -22.97
N GLN A 568 -21.91 -29.33 -21.94
CA GLN A 568 -23.04 -30.19 -21.63
C GLN A 568 -24.22 -29.40 -21.07
N GLN A 569 -23.96 -28.43 -20.20
CA GLN A 569 -25.00 -27.56 -19.63
C GLN A 569 -25.66 -26.66 -20.69
N MET A 570 -24.89 -26.24 -21.70
CA MET A 570 -25.33 -25.35 -22.77
C MET A 570 -25.74 -26.11 -24.06
N ALA A 571 -25.77 -27.44 -24.03
CA ALA A 571 -26.15 -28.24 -25.19
C ALA A 571 -27.59 -27.91 -25.62
N GLY A 572 -27.77 -27.46 -26.87
CA GLY A 572 -29.07 -27.03 -27.40
C GLY A 572 -29.52 -25.64 -26.96
N HIS A 573 -28.73 -24.93 -26.14
CA HIS A 573 -29.04 -23.56 -25.74
C HIS A 573 -28.76 -22.57 -26.87
N ARG A 574 -29.66 -21.60 -27.10
CA ARG A 574 -29.52 -20.57 -28.16
C ARG A 574 -28.18 -19.81 -28.09
N SER A 575 -27.70 -19.57 -26.87
CA SER A 575 -26.47 -18.83 -26.59
C SER A 575 -25.18 -19.53 -27.02
N ALA A 576 -25.21 -20.85 -27.28
CA ALA A 576 -24.00 -21.64 -27.49
C ALA A 576 -23.60 -21.82 -28.96
N ASN A 577 -24.42 -21.35 -29.91
CA ASN A 577 -24.34 -21.73 -31.32
C ASN A 577 -24.26 -20.56 -32.31
N MET A 578 -24.17 -19.30 -31.85
CA MET A 578 -24.02 -18.16 -32.75
C MET A 578 -22.58 -17.97 -33.19
N THR A 579 -22.34 -17.86 -34.50
CA THR A 579 -21.02 -17.53 -35.05
C THR A 579 -20.80 -16.03 -35.09
N LEU A 580 -19.54 -15.62 -35.25
CA LEU A 580 -19.19 -14.20 -35.34
C LEU A 580 -19.82 -13.55 -36.58
N GLU A 581 -19.84 -14.26 -37.70
CA GLU A 581 -20.45 -13.82 -38.95
C GLU A 581 -21.96 -13.59 -38.79
N GLN A 582 -22.64 -14.46 -38.04
CA GLN A 582 -24.07 -14.27 -37.73
C GLN A 582 -24.30 -13.02 -36.87
N LEU A 583 -23.42 -12.75 -35.90
CA LEU A 583 -23.51 -11.54 -35.07
C LEU A 583 -23.26 -10.25 -35.87
N GLU A 584 -22.35 -10.30 -36.86
CA GLU A 584 -22.05 -9.18 -37.75
C GLU A 584 -23.31 -8.77 -38.55
N THR A 585 -24.13 -9.73 -38.98
CA THR A 585 -25.35 -9.50 -39.78
C THR A 585 -26.57 -8.95 -39.02
N LEU A 586 -26.51 -8.87 -37.69
CA LEU A 586 -27.63 -8.38 -36.89
C LEU A 586 -27.85 -6.87 -37.04
N SER A 587 -29.11 -6.44 -36.93
CA SER A 587 -29.47 -5.02 -36.85
C SER A 587 -28.98 -4.39 -35.55
N ASP A 588 -28.89 -3.06 -35.53
CA ASP A 588 -28.43 -2.32 -34.34
C ASP A 588 -29.40 -2.51 -33.15
N GLU A 589 -30.71 -2.62 -33.41
CA GLU A 589 -31.71 -2.92 -32.37
C GLU A 589 -31.54 -4.32 -31.79
N GLN A 590 -31.14 -5.30 -32.60
CA GLN A 590 -30.85 -6.65 -32.14
C GLN A 590 -29.57 -6.68 -31.30
N LYS A 591 -28.51 -6.01 -31.78
CA LYS A 591 -27.23 -5.88 -31.07
C LYS A 591 -27.41 -5.18 -29.72
N ALA A 592 -28.27 -4.17 -29.62
CA ALA A 592 -28.55 -3.45 -28.38
C ALA A 592 -29.15 -4.35 -27.27
N LYS A 593 -29.78 -5.48 -27.63
CA LYS A 593 -30.36 -6.45 -26.69
C LYS A 593 -29.43 -7.63 -26.39
N MET A 594 -28.22 -7.64 -26.93
CA MET A 594 -27.29 -8.77 -26.78
C MET A 594 -26.19 -8.51 -25.76
N VAL A 595 -25.70 -9.59 -25.15
CA VAL A 595 -24.58 -9.56 -24.20
C VAL A 595 -23.62 -10.69 -24.54
N LEU A 596 -22.35 -10.35 -24.76
CA LEU A 596 -21.33 -11.30 -25.13
C LEU A 596 -20.59 -11.80 -23.89
N VAL A 597 -20.79 -13.08 -23.56
CA VAL A 597 -20.17 -13.72 -22.39
C VAL A 597 -18.76 -14.17 -22.75
N VAL A 598 -17.76 -13.49 -22.19
CA VAL A 598 -16.35 -13.81 -22.35
C VAL A 598 -15.98 -14.95 -21.40
N GLN A 599 -15.61 -16.09 -21.97
CA GLN A 599 -15.20 -17.26 -21.19
C GLN A 599 -13.85 -17.06 -20.50
N ASP A 600 -13.69 -17.69 -19.34
CA ASP A 600 -12.41 -17.81 -18.65
C ASP A 600 -12.12 -19.28 -18.30
N PRO A 601 -10.84 -19.70 -18.23
CA PRO A 601 -10.49 -21.10 -18.12
C PRO A 601 -10.92 -21.74 -16.79
N PHE A 602 -11.11 -20.95 -15.74
CA PHE A 602 -11.39 -21.49 -14.42
C PHE A 602 -12.89 -21.62 -14.19
N THR A 603 -13.66 -20.59 -14.52
CA THR A 603 -15.12 -20.68 -14.43
C THR A 603 -15.69 -21.59 -15.51
N SER A 604 -15.20 -21.57 -16.75
CA SER A 604 -15.76 -22.45 -17.80
C SER A 604 -15.50 -23.94 -17.58
N TYR A 605 -14.37 -24.32 -16.97
CA TYR A 605 -13.97 -25.74 -16.87
C TYR A 605 -14.00 -26.32 -15.46
N TYR A 606 -13.89 -25.49 -14.42
CA TYR A 606 -13.86 -25.95 -13.02
C TYR A 606 -15.04 -25.43 -12.20
N ASP A 607 -15.75 -24.38 -12.64
CA ASP A 607 -16.94 -23.82 -11.98
C ASP A 607 -18.06 -23.46 -12.99
N ALA A 608 -18.31 -24.38 -13.94
CA ALA A 608 -19.14 -24.15 -15.13
C ALA A 608 -20.56 -23.66 -14.81
N GLN A 609 -21.07 -24.04 -13.64
CA GLN A 609 -22.39 -23.62 -13.18
C GLN A 609 -22.50 -22.10 -13.07
N VAL A 610 -21.45 -21.40 -12.66
CA VAL A 610 -21.48 -19.93 -12.52
C VAL A 610 -21.66 -19.25 -13.87
N VAL A 611 -21.04 -19.78 -14.94
CA VAL A 611 -21.21 -19.24 -16.30
C VAL A 611 -22.62 -19.53 -16.83
N ALA A 612 -23.14 -20.74 -16.60
CA ALA A 612 -24.50 -21.09 -16.97
C ALA A 612 -25.55 -20.24 -16.23
N ASP A 613 -25.36 -19.99 -14.94
CA ASP A 613 -26.23 -19.12 -14.16
C ASP A 613 -26.12 -17.66 -14.59
N PHE A 614 -24.94 -17.20 -15.04
CA PHE A 614 -24.81 -15.87 -15.62
C PHE A 614 -25.60 -15.73 -16.92
N ILE A 615 -25.55 -16.74 -17.80
CA ILE A 615 -26.38 -16.77 -19.01
C ILE A 615 -27.86 -16.66 -18.64
N ARG A 616 -28.34 -17.46 -17.69
CA ARG A 616 -29.74 -17.39 -17.21
C ARG A 616 -30.10 -16.03 -16.62
N LEU A 617 -29.18 -15.43 -15.86
CA LEU A 617 -29.38 -14.09 -15.30
C LEU A 617 -29.55 -13.04 -16.40
N VAL A 618 -28.73 -13.09 -17.45
CA VAL A 618 -28.86 -12.19 -18.61
C VAL A 618 -30.23 -12.35 -19.27
N GLU A 619 -30.72 -13.58 -19.41
CA GLU A 619 -32.05 -13.87 -19.98
C GLU A 619 -33.19 -13.38 -19.09
N ALA A 620 -33.08 -13.58 -17.77
CA ALA A 620 -34.05 -13.10 -16.79
C ALA A 620 -34.17 -11.56 -16.80
N LEU A 621 -33.09 -10.85 -17.17
CA LEU A 621 -33.06 -9.41 -17.34
C LEU A 621 -33.56 -8.94 -18.72
N GLY A 622 -34.02 -9.86 -19.59
CA GLY A 622 -34.59 -9.55 -20.90
C GLY A 622 -33.57 -9.38 -22.02
N TYR A 623 -32.29 -9.69 -21.78
CA TYR A 623 -31.23 -9.64 -22.79
C TYR A 623 -30.98 -11.02 -23.40
N GLN A 624 -30.31 -11.06 -24.55
CA GLN A 624 -29.91 -12.28 -25.23
C GLN A 624 -28.41 -12.54 -25.03
N PRO A 625 -28.02 -13.50 -24.18
CA PRO A 625 -26.62 -13.85 -24.00
C PRO A 625 -26.08 -14.67 -25.17
N VAL A 626 -24.84 -14.41 -25.55
CA VAL A 626 -24.07 -15.20 -26.50
C VAL A 626 -22.75 -15.61 -25.86
N LEU A 627 -22.52 -16.92 -25.76
CA LEU A 627 -21.29 -17.47 -25.20
C LEU A 627 -20.19 -17.46 -26.27
N LEU A 628 -19.20 -16.59 -26.09
CA LEU A 628 -18.09 -16.50 -27.04
C LEU A 628 -17.23 -17.76 -27.01
N PRO A 629 -16.55 -18.12 -28.11
CA PRO A 629 -15.60 -19.23 -28.10
C PRO A 629 -14.49 -18.99 -27.06
N PHE A 630 -14.05 -20.07 -26.43
CA PHE A 630 -12.98 -20.01 -25.43
C PHE A 630 -11.66 -19.56 -26.10
N SER A 631 -11.09 -18.47 -25.60
CA SER A 631 -9.74 -18.02 -25.93
C SER A 631 -8.88 -18.00 -24.66
N PRO A 632 -7.67 -18.57 -24.66
CA PRO A 632 -6.78 -18.52 -23.52
C PRO A 632 -6.47 -17.07 -23.08
N ASN A 633 -6.54 -16.83 -21.77
CA ASN A 633 -6.21 -15.54 -21.16
C ASN A 633 -4.69 -15.38 -20.93
N GLY A 634 -4.00 -16.45 -20.55
CA GLY A 634 -2.56 -16.44 -20.30
C GLY A 634 -2.14 -15.97 -18.90
N LYS A 635 -3.07 -15.68 -17.98
CA LYS A 635 -2.74 -15.24 -16.60
C LYS A 635 -1.77 -16.20 -15.90
N ALA A 636 -1.95 -17.51 -16.06
CA ALA A 636 -1.06 -18.52 -15.49
C ALA A 636 0.37 -18.43 -16.08
N GLN A 637 0.49 -18.12 -17.37
CA GLN A 637 1.78 -17.90 -18.04
C GLN A 637 2.48 -16.67 -17.46
N HIS A 638 1.76 -15.56 -17.28
CA HIS A 638 2.30 -14.33 -16.67
C HIS A 638 2.78 -14.57 -15.23
N ILE A 639 1.93 -15.15 -14.37
CA ILE A 639 2.27 -15.41 -12.96
C ILE A 639 3.49 -16.33 -12.83
N LYS A 640 3.70 -17.26 -13.75
CA LYS A 640 4.86 -18.15 -13.76
C LYS A 640 6.07 -17.55 -14.50
N GLY A 641 5.98 -16.35 -15.07
CA GLY A 641 7.09 -15.71 -15.77
C GLY A 641 7.43 -16.36 -17.11
N PHE A 642 6.43 -16.84 -17.84
CA PHE A 642 6.54 -17.23 -19.26
C PHE A 642 6.12 -16.05 -20.15
N LEU A 643 6.77 -14.90 -20.02
CA LEU A 643 6.29 -13.65 -20.63
C LEU A 643 6.30 -13.70 -22.16
N THR A 644 7.27 -14.39 -22.79
CA THR A 644 7.24 -14.60 -24.25
C THR A 644 6.01 -15.39 -24.71
N ARG A 645 5.57 -16.39 -23.93
CA ARG A 645 4.36 -17.17 -24.25
C ARG A 645 3.12 -16.33 -23.97
N PHE A 646 3.12 -15.61 -22.85
CA PHE A 646 2.06 -14.69 -22.47
C PHE A 646 1.82 -13.64 -23.54
N ALA A 647 2.86 -12.99 -24.06
CA ALA A 647 2.74 -11.98 -25.11
C ALA A 647 2.06 -12.51 -26.37
N ARG A 648 2.39 -13.74 -26.80
CA ARG A 648 1.74 -14.39 -27.96
C ARG A 648 0.27 -14.72 -27.68
N THR A 649 -0.02 -15.26 -26.50
CA THR A 649 -1.40 -15.56 -26.06
C THR A 649 -2.23 -14.27 -25.96
N ALA A 650 -1.66 -13.24 -25.34
CA ALA A 650 -2.30 -11.94 -25.15
C ALA A 650 -2.56 -11.27 -26.49
N GLN A 651 -1.62 -11.28 -27.44
CA GLN A 651 -1.84 -10.72 -28.77
C GLN A 651 -3.01 -11.43 -29.48
N LYS A 652 -3.00 -12.77 -29.53
CA LYS A 652 -4.07 -13.55 -30.17
C LYS A 652 -5.45 -13.25 -29.58
N THR A 653 -5.53 -13.21 -28.25
CA THR A 653 -6.79 -12.93 -27.55
C THR A 653 -7.21 -11.47 -27.68
N ALA A 654 -6.27 -10.53 -27.68
CA ALA A 654 -6.56 -9.12 -27.95
C ALA A 654 -7.09 -8.92 -29.38
N ASP A 655 -6.47 -9.53 -30.39
CA ASP A 655 -6.93 -9.46 -31.79
C ASP A 655 -8.37 -9.97 -31.92
N PHE A 656 -8.67 -11.12 -31.29
CA PHE A 656 -10.02 -11.67 -31.23
C PHE A 656 -11.01 -10.71 -30.55
N LEU A 657 -10.69 -10.23 -29.34
CA LEU A 657 -11.59 -9.35 -28.59
C LEU A 657 -11.78 -7.99 -29.25
N ASN A 658 -10.78 -7.44 -29.93
CA ASN A 658 -10.91 -6.21 -30.71
C ASN A 658 -11.85 -6.42 -31.90
N ARG A 659 -11.76 -7.54 -32.62
CA ARG A 659 -12.71 -7.86 -33.69
C ARG A 659 -14.14 -7.97 -33.16
N VAL A 660 -14.33 -8.64 -32.03
CA VAL A 660 -15.65 -8.78 -31.41
C VAL A 660 -16.16 -7.43 -30.88
N ALA A 661 -15.30 -6.58 -30.35
CA ALA A 661 -15.68 -5.26 -29.82
C ALA A 661 -16.23 -4.32 -30.89
N GLN A 662 -15.87 -4.50 -32.18
CA GLN A 662 -16.42 -3.72 -33.30
C GLN A 662 -17.94 -3.91 -33.46
N LEU A 663 -18.52 -4.95 -32.87
CA LEU A 663 -19.96 -5.20 -32.93
C LEU A 663 -20.78 -4.28 -32.01
N GLY A 664 -20.14 -3.49 -31.15
CA GLY A 664 -20.81 -2.55 -30.24
C GLY A 664 -21.58 -3.20 -29.09
N MET A 665 -21.54 -4.54 -28.95
CA MET A 665 -22.19 -5.28 -27.88
C MET A 665 -21.31 -5.37 -26.62
N PRO A 666 -21.88 -5.33 -25.40
CA PRO A 666 -21.11 -5.43 -24.17
C PRO A 666 -20.45 -6.81 -24.02
N LEU A 667 -19.12 -6.81 -23.83
CA LEU A 667 -18.32 -7.97 -23.45
C LEU A 667 -18.31 -8.10 -21.93
N VAL A 668 -18.75 -9.23 -21.36
CA VAL A 668 -18.84 -9.42 -19.91
C VAL A 668 -18.15 -10.72 -19.48
N GLY A 669 -17.24 -10.62 -18.52
CA GLY A 669 -16.56 -11.76 -17.90
C GLY A 669 -16.90 -11.91 -16.42
N VAL A 670 -16.78 -13.12 -15.90
CA VAL A 670 -17.20 -13.44 -14.53
C VAL A 670 -16.07 -13.31 -13.51
N ASP A 671 -14.90 -13.91 -13.75
CA ASP A 671 -13.82 -13.88 -12.74
C ASP A 671 -13.02 -12.57 -12.75
N PRO A 672 -12.93 -11.86 -11.61
CA PRO A 672 -12.19 -10.60 -11.51
C PRO A 672 -10.70 -10.69 -11.87
N ALA A 673 -10.00 -11.76 -11.50
CA ALA A 673 -8.56 -11.86 -11.76
C ALA A 673 -8.24 -12.00 -13.25
N LEU A 674 -9.17 -12.60 -14.02
CA LEU A 674 -9.03 -12.85 -15.44
C LEU A 674 -9.47 -11.63 -16.25
N VAL A 675 -10.58 -10.98 -15.90
CA VAL A 675 -11.05 -9.76 -16.58
C VAL A 675 -10.05 -8.62 -16.39
N LEU A 676 -9.54 -8.42 -15.17
CA LEU A 676 -8.56 -7.35 -14.88
C LEU A 676 -7.21 -7.60 -15.57
N CYS A 677 -6.88 -8.86 -15.92
CA CYS A 677 -5.71 -9.19 -16.73
C CYS A 677 -5.72 -8.47 -18.09
N TYR A 678 -6.89 -8.36 -18.72
CA TYR A 678 -7.05 -7.67 -20.00
C TYR A 678 -6.82 -6.16 -19.92
N ARG A 679 -6.97 -5.57 -18.73
CA ARG A 679 -6.86 -4.12 -18.49
C ARG A 679 -5.45 -3.71 -18.12
N ASP A 680 -4.75 -4.57 -17.38
CA ASP A 680 -3.46 -4.25 -16.78
C ASP A 680 -2.31 -4.99 -17.47
N GLU A 681 -2.15 -6.31 -17.26
CA GLU A 681 -1.01 -7.05 -17.83
C GLU A 681 -0.98 -7.05 -19.37
N TYR A 682 -2.13 -7.05 -20.03
CA TYR A 682 -2.20 -6.93 -21.50
C TYR A 682 -1.71 -5.57 -21.97
N LYS A 683 -2.09 -4.49 -21.27
CA LYS A 683 -1.65 -3.12 -21.58
C LYS A 683 -0.14 -2.98 -21.37
N GLN A 684 0.37 -3.52 -20.27
CA GLN A 684 1.82 -3.54 -19.97
C GLN A 684 2.62 -4.32 -21.03
N THR A 685 2.09 -5.43 -21.52
CA THR A 685 2.82 -6.34 -22.42
C THR A 685 2.73 -5.93 -23.89
N LEU A 686 1.56 -5.50 -24.36
CA LEU A 686 1.30 -5.22 -25.77
C LEU A 686 1.40 -3.72 -26.11
N GLY A 687 1.30 -2.83 -25.12
CA GLY A 687 1.23 -1.39 -25.35
C GLY A 687 0.08 -1.04 -26.30
N ASP A 688 0.37 -0.25 -27.33
CA ASP A 688 -0.63 0.19 -28.32
C ASP A 688 -1.24 -0.98 -29.11
N LYS A 689 -0.52 -2.11 -29.26
CA LYS A 689 -1.02 -3.31 -29.96
C LYS A 689 -2.13 -4.03 -29.20
N ARG A 690 -2.42 -3.64 -27.96
CA ARG A 690 -3.53 -4.18 -27.17
C ARG A 690 -4.89 -3.85 -27.80
N GLY A 691 -5.03 -2.70 -28.46
CA GLY A 691 -6.31 -2.17 -28.94
C GLY A 691 -7.22 -1.65 -27.83
N ASP A 692 -8.50 -1.39 -28.15
CA ASP A 692 -9.42 -0.65 -27.26
C ASP A 692 -10.66 -1.47 -26.84
N PHE A 693 -10.62 -2.79 -26.93
CA PHE A 693 -11.71 -3.63 -26.43
C PHE A 693 -11.93 -3.45 -24.91
N GLN A 694 -13.18 -3.50 -24.43
CA GLN A 694 -13.46 -3.44 -22.99
C GLN A 694 -14.28 -4.65 -22.54
N VAL A 695 -13.68 -5.51 -21.71
CA VAL A 695 -14.40 -6.58 -21.01
C VAL A 695 -14.81 -6.08 -19.64
N LEU A 696 -16.11 -6.02 -19.38
CA LEU A 696 -16.72 -5.61 -18.12
C LEU A 696 -16.81 -6.80 -17.14
N LEU A 697 -16.74 -6.53 -15.85
CA LEU A 697 -17.22 -7.46 -14.83
C LEU A 697 -18.74 -7.42 -14.75
N VAL A 698 -19.33 -8.49 -14.23
CA VAL A 698 -20.78 -8.61 -14.06
C VAL A 698 -21.38 -7.39 -13.34
N HIS A 699 -20.74 -6.92 -12.27
CA HIS A 699 -21.22 -5.74 -11.52
C HIS A 699 -21.01 -4.39 -12.22
N GLU A 700 -20.13 -4.31 -13.21
CA GLU A 700 -19.96 -3.09 -14.03
C GLU A 700 -20.99 -3.04 -15.17
N TRP A 701 -21.45 -4.20 -15.64
CA TRP A 701 -22.48 -4.30 -16.67
C TRP A 701 -23.90 -4.17 -16.10
N LEU A 702 -24.19 -4.83 -14.97
CA LEU A 702 -25.54 -4.87 -14.38
C LEU A 702 -26.18 -3.48 -14.23
N PRO A 703 -25.53 -2.45 -13.66
CA PRO A 703 -26.14 -1.12 -13.55
C PRO A 703 -26.55 -0.49 -14.88
N LYS A 704 -25.86 -0.84 -15.98
CA LYS A 704 -26.20 -0.36 -17.34
C LYS A 704 -27.39 -1.12 -17.92
N ALA A 705 -27.57 -2.38 -17.52
CA ALA A 705 -28.64 -3.25 -17.99
C ALA A 705 -29.98 -2.97 -17.29
N LEU A 706 -29.95 -2.46 -16.05
CA LEU A 706 -31.12 -2.15 -15.24
C LEU A 706 -31.71 -0.78 -15.64
N THR A 707 -32.62 -0.76 -16.62
CA THR A 707 -33.17 0.47 -17.22
C THR A 707 -34.41 1.04 -16.53
N THR A 708 -34.96 0.38 -15.50
CA THR A 708 -36.23 0.76 -14.84
C THR A 708 -36.04 0.97 -13.34
N ALA A 709 -36.76 1.91 -12.72
CA ALA A 709 -36.67 2.13 -11.27
C ALA A 709 -37.55 1.14 -10.48
N ALA A 710 -36.93 0.31 -9.66
CA ALA A 710 -37.52 -0.09 -8.38
C ALA A 710 -36.42 -0.22 -7.32
N ARG A 711 -36.65 0.41 -6.18
CA ARG A 711 -35.93 0.21 -4.91
C ARG A 711 -36.99 -0.18 -3.88
N PRO A 712 -37.54 -1.40 -3.94
CA PRO A 712 -38.45 -1.86 -2.91
C PRO A 712 -37.74 -1.78 -1.55
N GLU A 713 -38.52 -1.65 -0.48
CA GLU A 713 -37.97 -1.62 0.87
C GLU A 713 -37.13 -2.87 1.09
N GLN A 714 -35.88 -2.69 1.53
CA GLN A 714 -34.97 -3.82 1.73
C GLN A 714 -35.52 -4.69 2.86
N GLY A 715 -35.77 -5.96 2.55
CA GLY A 715 -36.33 -6.92 3.50
C GLY A 715 -35.47 -8.16 3.68
N GLY A 716 -35.73 -8.90 4.75
CA GLY A 716 -35.11 -10.19 5.04
C GLY A 716 -33.70 -10.10 5.63
N GLU A 717 -33.10 -11.28 5.86
CA GLU A 717 -31.73 -11.37 6.37
C GLU A 717 -30.72 -10.80 5.36
N PRO A 718 -29.59 -10.22 5.78
CA PRO A 718 -28.56 -9.77 4.84
C PRO A 718 -27.86 -10.93 4.12
N TRP A 719 -27.39 -10.65 2.91
CA TRP A 719 -26.32 -11.39 2.25
C TRP A 719 -24.97 -10.81 2.64
N TYR A 720 -23.90 -11.62 2.58
CA TYR A 720 -22.55 -11.20 3.00
C TYR A 720 -21.56 -11.35 1.85
N LEU A 721 -20.99 -10.24 1.37
CA LEU A 721 -20.07 -10.19 0.24
C LEU A 721 -18.61 -10.29 0.69
N PHE A 722 -17.89 -11.24 0.11
CA PHE A 722 -16.44 -11.34 0.19
C PHE A 722 -15.84 -11.06 -1.20
N GLY A 723 -15.38 -9.82 -1.40
CA GLY A 723 -14.78 -9.41 -2.67
C GLY A 723 -13.43 -10.08 -2.92
N HIS A 724 -13.10 -10.32 -4.19
CA HIS A 724 -11.82 -10.88 -4.58
C HIS A 724 -10.70 -9.84 -4.34
N CYS A 725 -9.55 -10.25 -3.82
CA CYS A 725 -8.49 -9.31 -3.43
C CYS A 725 -8.01 -8.40 -4.58
N THR A 726 -7.96 -8.88 -5.82
CA THR A 726 -7.63 -8.04 -7.00
C THR A 726 -8.78 -7.11 -7.39
N GLU A 727 -10.04 -7.54 -7.19
CA GLU A 727 -11.25 -6.75 -7.50
C GLU A 727 -11.34 -5.55 -6.56
N VAL A 728 -11.37 -5.78 -5.24
CA VAL A 728 -11.49 -4.71 -4.23
C VAL A 728 -10.34 -3.72 -4.27
N THR A 729 -9.21 -4.14 -4.85
CA THR A 729 -8.01 -3.32 -4.90
C THR A 729 -7.85 -2.55 -6.21
N ALA A 730 -8.31 -3.11 -7.33
CA ALA A 730 -8.31 -2.42 -8.63
C ALA A 730 -9.58 -1.58 -8.85
N LEU A 731 -10.71 -2.00 -8.25
CA LEU A 731 -12.03 -1.38 -8.35
C LEU A 731 -12.63 -1.18 -6.94
N PRO A 732 -12.21 -0.15 -6.18
CA PRO A 732 -12.69 0.06 -4.81
C PRO A 732 -14.21 0.29 -4.70
N ALA A 733 -14.86 0.75 -5.77
CA ALA A 733 -16.31 0.92 -5.81
C ALA A 733 -17.08 -0.41 -5.98
N ALA A 734 -16.41 -1.53 -6.29
CA ALA A 734 -17.06 -2.80 -6.63
C ALA A 734 -18.00 -3.30 -5.51
N THR A 735 -17.60 -3.18 -4.24
CA THR A 735 -18.42 -3.63 -3.11
C THR A 735 -19.68 -2.79 -2.94
N LYS A 736 -19.56 -1.47 -3.14
CA LYS A 736 -20.71 -0.54 -3.14
C LYS A 736 -21.63 -0.80 -4.32
N GLN A 737 -21.08 -1.02 -5.52
CA GLN A 737 -21.85 -1.37 -6.72
C GLN A 737 -22.65 -2.66 -6.51
N TRP A 738 -22.04 -3.71 -5.96
CA TRP A 738 -22.76 -4.93 -5.60
C TRP A 738 -23.90 -4.67 -4.60
N ALA A 739 -23.67 -3.83 -3.58
CA ALA A 739 -24.69 -3.50 -2.60
C ALA A 739 -25.87 -2.73 -3.24
N GLU A 740 -25.58 -1.79 -4.13
CA GLU A 740 -26.60 -1.03 -4.88
C GLU A 740 -27.41 -1.94 -5.84
N ILE A 741 -26.74 -2.90 -6.48
CA ILE A 741 -27.39 -3.90 -7.34
C ILE A 741 -28.35 -4.78 -6.49
N PHE A 742 -27.91 -5.28 -5.33
CA PHE A 742 -28.80 -6.08 -4.47
C PHE A 742 -29.98 -5.24 -3.94
N ALA A 743 -29.72 -3.98 -3.56
CA ALA A 743 -30.75 -3.06 -3.09
C ALA A 743 -31.81 -2.76 -4.17
N HIS A 744 -31.43 -2.73 -5.45
CA HIS A 744 -32.36 -2.62 -6.57
C HIS A 744 -33.40 -3.75 -6.58
N PHE A 745 -33.01 -4.95 -6.15
CA PHE A 745 -33.91 -6.11 -6.04
C PHE A 745 -34.49 -6.30 -4.63
N GLY A 746 -34.41 -5.29 -3.75
CA GLY A 746 -34.96 -5.37 -2.38
C GLY A 746 -34.15 -6.23 -1.41
N ALA A 747 -32.94 -6.63 -1.78
CA ALA A 747 -32.07 -7.45 -0.93
C ALA A 747 -30.99 -6.58 -0.27
N LYS A 748 -30.70 -6.85 1.01
CA LYS A 748 -29.57 -6.24 1.72
C LYS A 748 -28.29 -7.05 1.47
N LEU A 749 -27.19 -6.38 1.09
CA LEU A 749 -25.87 -6.98 0.93
C LEU A 749 -24.84 -6.22 1.77
N GLU A 750 -24.21 -6.91 2.71
CA GLU A 750 -23.19 -6.35 3.60
C GLU A 750 -21.80 -6.77 3.15
N ASN A 751 -20.88 -5.80 3.04
CA ASN A 751 -19.49 -6.08 2.70
C ASN A 751 -18.73 -6.64 3.90
N VAL A 752 -18.04 -7.76 3.71
CA VAL A 752 -17.18 -8.37 4.72
C VAL A 752 -15.73 -7.98 4.44
N SER A 753 -15.16 -7.16 5.32
CA SER A 753 -13.76 -6.73 5.22
C SER A 753 -12.80 -7.86 5.58
N VAL A 754 -12.15 -8.44 4.57
CA VAL A 754 -11.18 -9.54 4.68
C VAL A 754 -9.97 -9.32 3.77
N GLY A 755 -8.84 -9.93 4.14
CA GLY A 755 -7.62 -9.93 3.34
C GLY A 755 -7.67 -10.93 2.18
N CYS A 756 -6.51 -11.41 1.76
CA CYS A 756 -6.43 -12.49 0.76
C CYS A 756 -6.92 -13.82 1.36
N CYS A 757 -7.62 -14.65 0.57
CA CYS A 757 -8.03 -16.00 0.97
C CYS A 757 -6.85 -16.99 1.09
N GLY A 758 -5.66 -16.62 0.60
CA GLY A 758 -4.47 -17.48 0.60
C GLY A 758 -4.33 -18.39 -0.62
N MET A 759 -5.31 -18.41 -1.54
CA MET A 759 -5.28 -19.30 -2.72
C MET A 759 -4.45 -18.76 -3.87
N ALA A 760 -4.74 -17.52 -4.27
CA ALA A 760 -4.08 -16.76 -5.33
C ALA A 760 -3.62 -17.60 -6.54
N GLY A 761 -4.60 -18.05 -7.34
CA GLY A 761 -4.35 -18.96 -8.46
C GLY A 761 -3.88 -20.32 -7.95
N THR A 762 -2.59 -20.64 -8.17
CA THR A 762 -2.00 -21.93 -7.79
C THR A 762 -1.20 -21.89 -6.50
N TYR A 763 -1.05 -20.73 -5.84
CA TYR A 763 -0.20 -20.59 -4.65
C TYR A 763 -0.60 -21.60 -3.57
N GLY A 764 -1.89 -21.72 -3.27
CA GLY A 764 -2.41 -22.67 -2.28
C GLY A 764 -2.37 -24.14 -2.69
N HIS A 765 -2.10 -24.44 -3.97
CA HIS A 765 -1.90 -25.80 -4.46
C HIS A 765 -0.43 -26.23 -4.42
N GLU A 766 0.52 -25.31 -4.22
CA GLU A 766 1.94 -25.70 -4.15
C GLU A 766 2.28 -26.24 -2.77
N VAL A 767 2.86 -27.45 -2.69
CA VAL A 767 3.24 -28.09 -1.42
C VAL A 767 4.03 -27.15 -0.51
N LYS A 768 5.01 -26.43 -1.09
CA LYS A 768 5.87 -25.48 -0.36
C LYS A 768 5.11 -24.33 0.30
N ASN A 769 3.96 -23.97 -0.23
CA ASN A 769 3.17 -22.83 0.19
C ASN A 769 1.89 -23.26 0.93
N HIS A 770 1.60 -24.55 1.03
CA HIS A 770 0.34 -25.06 1.53
C HIS A 770 0.05 -24.58 2.97
N ALA A 771 1.01 -24.75 3.88
CA ALA A 771 0.89 -24.25 5.25
C ALA A 771 0.66 -22.73 5.31
N ASN A 772 1.42 -21.95 4.52
CA ASN A 772 1.24 -20.50 4.44
C ASN A 772 -0.13 -20.13 3.87
N SER A 773 -0.64 -20.87 2.89
CA SER A 773 -1.96 -20.65 2.30
C SER A 773 -3.08 -20.82 3.32
N LEU A 774 -3.02 -21.89 4.12
CA LEU A 774 -3.95 -22.14 5.23
C LEU A 774 -3.83 -21.07 6.32
N ALA A 775 -2.61 -20.70 6.70
CA ALA A 775 -2.37 -19.66 7.69
C ALA A 775 -2.91 -18.28 7.22
N ILE A 776 -2.76 -17.94 5.94
CA ILE A 776 -3.33 -16.71 5.37
C ILE A 776 -4.86 -16.72 5.43
N TYR A 777 -5.51 -17.85 5.13
CA TYR A 777 -6.96 -17.98 5.28
C TYR A 777 -7.41 -17.76 6.74
N ALA A 778 -6.66 -18.31 7.69
CA ALA A 778 -6.94 -18.18 9.12
C ALA A 778 -6.86 -16.73 9.63
N LEU A 779 -6.08 -15.85 8.99
CA LEU A 779 -5.91 -14.45 9.41
C LEU A 779 -7.21 -13.64 9.47
N SER A 780 -8.14 -13.86 8.52
CA SER A 780 -9.40 -13.09 8.46
C SER A 780 -10.59 -13.85 7.87
N TRP A 781 -10.36 -14.74 6.89
CA TRP A 781 -11.45 -15.46 6.23
C TRP A 781 -12.09 -16.51 7.13
N GLN A 782 -11.30 -17.30 7.86
CA GLN A 782 -11.81 -18.37 8.72
C GLN A 782 -12.78 -17.84 9.79
N GLN A 783 -12.39 -16.79 10.50
CA GLN A 783 -13.22 -16.19 11.55
C GLN A 783 -14.54 -15.63 10.97
N ALA A 784 -14.48 -14.99 9.81
CA ALA A 784 -15.67 -14.47 9.14
C ALA A 784 -16.61 -15.59 8.68
N MET A 785 -16.08 -16.68 8.11
CA MET A 785 -16.86 -17.84 7.64
C MET A 785 -17.46 -18.67 8.77
N GLN A 786 -16.87 -18.64 9.98
CA GLN A 786 -17.43 -19.29 11.16
C GLN A 786 -18.55 -18.48 11.81
N ARG A 787 -18.48 -17.14 11.71
CA ARG A 787 -19.46 -16.23 12.33
C ARG A 787 -20.73 -16.06 11.50
N LEU A 788 -20.62 -16.11 10.18
CA LEU A 788 -21.71 -15.75 9.26
C LEU A 788 -22.42 -17.00 8.69
N PRO A 789 -23.74 -16.92 8.40
CA PRO A 789 -24.46 -18.03 7.79
C PRO A 789 -23.93 -18.30 6.38
N ARG A 790 -23.39 -19.50 6.18
CA ARG A 790 -22.62 -19.87 4.97
C ARG A 790 -23.44 -19.82 3.68
N ASN A 791 -24.72 -20.19 3.72
CA ASN A 791 -25.64 -20.11 2.59
C ASN A 791 -25.92 -18.66 2.13
N ARG A 792 -25.65 -17.67 2.99
CA ARG A 792 -25.75 -16.23 2.70
C ARG A 792 -24.40 -15.59 2.35
N CYS A 793 -23.30 -16.33 2.40
CA CYS A 793 -21.97 -15.84 2.04
C CYS A 793 -21.76 -15.94 0.52
N LEU A 794 -21.34 -14.82 -0.08
CA LEU A 794 -21.15 -14.67 -1.51
C LEU A 794 -19.70 -14.27 -1.81
N VAL A 795 -19.09 -14.88 -2.81
CA VAL A 795 -17.67 -14.69 -3.14
C VAL A 795 -17.47 -14.51 -4.64
N THR A 796 -16.86 -13.40 -5.05
CA THR A 796 -16.74 -13.03 -6.47
C THR A 796 -15.68 -13.83 -7.22
N GLY A 797 -14.54 -14.14 -6.61
CA GLY A 797 -13.43 -14.85 -7.28
C GLY A 797 -13.48 -16.37 -7.18
N TYR A 798 -13.17 -17.07 -8.28
CA TYR A 798 -13.13 -18.54 -8.34
C TYR A 798 -12.12 -19.13 -7.35
N SER A 799 -10.87 -18.61 -7.32
CA SER A 799 -9.85 -19.13 -6.41
C SER A 799 -10.28 -19.00 -4.94
N CYS A 800 -10.99 -17.93 -4.58
CA CYS A 800 -11.53 -17.75 -3.23
C CYS A 800 -12.63 -18.78 -2.92
N ARG A 801 -13.59 -18.99 -3.82
CA ARG A 801 -14.61 -20.06 -3.67
C ARG A 801 -13.99 -21.44 -3.54
N SER A 802 -12.96 -21.74 -4.35
CA SER A 802 -12.23 -22.99 -4.29
C SER A 802 -11.52 -23.19 -2.95
N GLN A 803 -10.94 -22.13 -2.37
CA GLN A 803 -10.28 -22.20 -1.07
C GLN A 803 -11.27 -22.47 0.06
N VAL A 804 -12.41 -21.77 0.05
CA VAL A 804 -13.49 -22.00 1.01
C VAL A 804 -13.95 -23.45 0.91
N LYS A 805 -14.19 -23.97 -0.31
CA LYS A 805 -14.56 -25.37 -0.51
C LYS A 805 -13.52 -26.36 0.03
N ARG A 806 -12.22 -26.08 -0.14
CA ARG A 806 -11.13 -26.94 0.34
C ARG A 806 -11.07 -27.00 1.86
N ILE A 807 -11.24 -25.87 2.54
CA ILE A 807 -11.07 -25.76 3.99
C ILE A 807 -12.37 -26.13 4.72
N GLU A 808 -13.50 -25.64 4.22
CA GLU A 808 -14.81 -25.74 4.88
C GLU A 808 -15.62 -26.96 4.42
N GLY A 809 -15.12 -27.73 3.45
CA GLY A 809 -15.77 -28.91 2.85
C GLY A 809 -16.97 -28.61 1.95
N SER A 810 -17.46 -27.37 1.94
CA SER A 810 -18.62 -26.91 1.16
C SER A 810 -18.29 -25.60 0.46
N GLY A 811 -18.80 -25.45 -0.78
CA GLY A 811 -18.59 -24.24 -1.57
C GLY A 811 -19.50 -23.09 -1.12
N VAL A 812 -19.20 -21.91 -1.64
CA VAL A 812 -19.99 -20.68 -1.49
C VAL A 812 -20.32 -20.12 -2.88
N ARG A 813 -21.39 -19.34 -3.00
CA ARG A 813 -21.94 -18.90 -4.28
C ARG A 813 -21.27 -17.63 -4.79
N HIS A 814 -21.32 -17.41 -6.10
CA HIS A 814 -21.04 -16.11 -6.68
C HIS A 814 -22.26 -15.17 -6.46
N PRO A 815 -22.08 -13.84 -6.26
CA PRO A 815 -23.20 -12.91 -6.11
C PRO A 815 -24.26 -12.98 -7.22
N LEU A 816 -23.82 -13.14 -8.48
CA LEU A 816 -24.72 -13.36 -9.63
C LEU A 816 -25.70 -14.53 -9.45
N GLN A 817 -25.32 -15.60 -8.75
CA GLN A 817 -26.19 -16.77 -8.55
C GLN A 817 -27.27 -16.48 -7.52
N ALA A 818 -26.95 -15.68 -6.51
CA ALA A 818 -27.94 -15.19 -5.55
C ALA A 818 -28.90 -14.18 -6.21
N LEU A 819 -28.40 -13.32 -7.10
CA LEU A 819 -29.27 -12.43 -7.88
C LEU A 819 -30.24 -13.21 -8.77
N LEU A 820 -29.78 -14.26 -9.45
CA LEU A 820 -30.66 -15.12 -10.23
C LEU A 820 -31.78 -15.71 -9.36
N GLU A 821 -31.44 -16.22 -8.16
CA GLU A 821 -32.44 -16.71 -7.19
C GLU A 821 -33.43 -15.63 -6.74
N ILE A 822 -32.97 -14.39 -6.55
CA ILE A 822 -33.83 -13.28 -6.11
C ILE A 822 -34.81 -12.86 -7.22
N ILE A 823 -34.40 -12.93 -8.50
CA ILE A 823 -35.21 -12.50 -9.63
C ILE A 823 -36.30 -13.52 -9.99
N GLY A 824 -36.06 -14.82 -9.71
CA GLY A 824 -36.97 -15.92 -10.02
C GLY A 824 -36.50 -16.73 -11.22
#